data_AF-A0A2P8E3V1-F1
#
_entry.id   AF-A0A2P8E3V1-F1
#
_cell.length_a   1.000
_cell.length_b   1.000
_cell.length_c   1.000
_cell.angle_alpha   90.00
_cell.angle_beta   90.00
_cell.angle_gamma   90.00
#
_symmetry.space_group_name_H-M   'P 1'
#
loop_
_entity.id
_entity.type
_entity.pdbx_description
1 polymer ?
#
loop_
_entity_poly.entity_id
_entity_poly.type
_entity_poly.pdbx_seq_one_letter_code
_entity_poly.pdbx_strand_id
1 'polypeptide(L)'
;MTFDIRLVAYEPDGARLGVLHHPTSTSTSLPLNDRPALDLSYTRGLPGSEWLESFCEVAVEWNTGADWTEPPNGRFIRLAWSADHLDEAKSLKLSMPGYSWLLRTAQVRGKSGHMDEDGRRQFVDATPGEILRTLLEEAQARGCVPGMSWDISDASDSDGEPWVERLNLSFDVGMKLDQVLSSLADQGAIDWNFWGRELHVYNADTLLARDLTTRDNPVNLRSGLDITSAPDKGDASGLIHRALLRGEDGLRVEVSNPAAVSPWGEFEVTIDQGGVSDEGTAILLAEKTLREGERERIQMTRGLIFAASRWIVLRDYRPGDWIYAPGVDGAKTRARIRSLTLSKDANGVVQGNLTLNDRFIEASVKAAQRARDIAGGASSNGGTGTKPQPPPPTDVGQDTRAANAPQGFMLNSQGYINSAGIPRGLIEAEWAAVTTATDGTNIEIVRYDLYGRPLNSEQNWFRLARVDGTHVAHSPFDVGEVWQFKVCAVAQYAGAGEFSEILQVEIADDEIPPPAPSTPVLSSRLGTVRVEWDGQTFDGAGMPRDLSHIEVHVGSDPAFTPTPASLVDTLVGERNLTVLTDLPYNTDVHVAFVAVDRSDNSSDPSGVSTIQVQPLVDTDIIGEIIDSAHIKDGTLVASEKIVGETITGGLIQALAIEAGHIAANAITADKIAAGSITAEKLRIGSVTPSQMAGAGVNRVSDPGFEDLDYWTAVGDGETAMPAAVGAWAVRTSYPRRGARSLECDPTPGSSTMYLTPELPIPASRRIYVSGWGRTAGSGGITGPDSFLRIYIQVVHDDGSTTYHSRQIGQTGATFSWENAEGTLTVPDTAVHYQAYLAVRNHSGTDGRYIVDDVIVQDAVGQDTSDRVQIDPSGLRVYSGANERIRIDSQGIAAWNGSGQQTVEISSGGSATFTGTFRTGWATPRVEIRETGLDNPAVYFYPETAGDWYTAPNILGWDNGSSTQPSPSLHLNSGVPHADARHNQFQLQQARGEFRIGNGLQGYPVAYAHGDGSWAFGINGGDNSGVNGAVVRGRSDGSWGIGRDIVFINDGAGDGHMYLGANGDINLTPNLRGRDYRVDVNGLLHATSVTSTIKNFRIPHPTKPGMDLLHASTESPVSGIEYWGSATLDERGEAVVELPNYFEALAKTDNRTALVTPHGAPVEWTAVMDGRFTVTGQAGQSFSWLVKAERHGADFDIEQETRTPDPDRDTGGGWGQDNNQPQESAT
;
A
#
# COMPACT_ATOMS: atom_id res chain seq x y z
N MET A 1 17.47 -21.54 -6.09
CA MET A 1 17.57 -21.36 -7.56
C MET A 1 16.89 -20.05 -7.88
N THR A 2 17.62 -19.09 -8.43
CA THR A 2 17.12 -17.74 -8.70
C THR A 2 17.11 -17.54 -10.21
N PHE A 3 15.98 -17.13 -10.78
CA PHE A 3 15.93 -16.79 -12.20
C PHE A 3 16.72 -15.51 -12.45
N ASP A 4 17.62 -15.54 -13.44
CA ASP A 4 18.39 -14.37 -13.86
C ASP A 4 18.51 -14.26 -15.39
N ILE A 5 18.77 -13.05 -15.88
CA ILE A 5 19.07 -12.74 -17.28
C ILE A 5 20.41 -12.03 -17.44
N ARG A 6 21.10 -12.33 -18.54
CA ARG A 6 22.31 -11.63 -19.00
C ARG A 6 22.24 -11.31 -20.49
N LEU A 7 23.15 -10.44 -20.93
CA LEU A 7 23.30 -10.08 -22.34
C LEU A 7 24.65 -10.58 -22.87
N VAL A 8 24.66 -11.07 -24.10
CA VAL A 8 25.87 -11.60 -24.77
C VAL A 8 26.00 -10.98 -26.16
N ALA A 9 27.14 -10.37 -26.45
CA ALA A 9 27.42 -9.76 -27.74
C ALA A 9 28.00 -10.77 -28.73
N TYR A 10 27.67 -10.60 -30.02
CA TYR A 10 28.19 -11.38 -31.14
C TYR A 10 28.55 -10.43 -32.30
N GLU A 11 29.46 -10.87 -33.15
CA GLU A 11 29.69 -10.25 -34.46
C GLU A 11 28.43 -10.42 -35.34
N PRO A 12 28.09 -9.46 -36.22
CA PRO A 12 26.99 -9.62 -37.18
C PRO A 12 27.20 -10.86 -38.06
N ASP A 13 26.25 -11.79 -38.03
CA ASP A 13 26.32 -13.10 -38.69
C ASP A 13 27.57 -13.95 -38.30
N GLY A 14 28.30 -13.57 -37.24
CA GLY A 14 29.61 -14.10 -36.88
C GLY A 14 29.68 -14.71 -35.48
N ALA A 15 30.89 -14.73 -34.90
CA ALA A 15 31.19 -15.44 -33.66
C ALA A 15 30.72 -14.69 -32.39
N ARG A 16 30.71 -15.41 -31.26
CA ARG A 16 30.41 -14.84 -29.93
C ARG A 16 31.58 -13.97 -29.45
N LEU A 17 31.30 -12.70 -29.13
CA LEU A 17 32.29 -11.75 -28.61
C LEU A 17 32.48 -11.90 -27.10
N GLY A 18 31.39 -11.97 -26.33
CA GLY A 18 31.45 -12.12 -24.88
C GLY A 18 30.18 -11.66 -24.14
N VAL A 19 30.22 -11.71 -22.81
CA VAL A 19 29.11 -11.28 -21.94
C VAL A 19 29.23 -9.76 -21.70
N LEU A 20 28.10 -9.05 -21.78
CA LEU A 20 28.02 -7.63 -21.41
C LEU A 20 27.81 -7.49 -19.90
N HIS A 21 28.64 -6.67 -19.26
CA HIS A 21 28.68 -6.50 -17.80
C HIS A 21 27.81 -5.32 -17.33
N HIS A 22 26.78 -5.62 -16.52
CA HIS A 22 25.98 -4.65 -15.77
C HIS A 22 25.47 -3.44 -16.58
N PRO A 23 24.53 -3.65 -17.52
CA PRO A 23 23.75 -2.56 -18.09
C PRO A 23 23.01 -1.77 -16.99
N THR A 24 22.92 -0.45 -17.15
CA THR A 24 22.21 0.44 -16.22
C THR A 24 20.70 0.19 -16.23
N SER A 25 20.18 -0.25 -17.38
CA SER A 25 18.83 -0.82 -17.50
C SER A 25 18.76 -1.68 -18.75
N THR A 26 18.04 -2.78 -18.67
CA THR A 26 17.68 -3.63 -19.82
C THR A 26 16.19 -3.88 -19.80
N SER A 27 15.54 -3.87 -20.97
CA SER A 27 14.16 -4.30 -21.15
C SER A 27 14.01 -5.05 -22.48
N THR A 28 13.45 -6.25 -22.43
CA THR A 28 13.29 -7.15 -23.58
C THR A 28 11.83 -7.51 -23.72
N SER A 29 11.25 -7.34 -24.91
CA SER A 29 9.91 -7.80 -25.27
C SER A 29 10.00 -9.01 -26.21
N LEU A 30 9.41 -10.13 -25.80
CA LEU A 30 9.31 -11.39 -26.54
C LEU A 30 7.81 -11.69 -26.82
N PRO A 31 7.26 -11.20 -27.95
CA PRO A 31 5.92 -11.51 -28.40
C PRO A 31 5.85 -12.83 -29.19
N LEU A 32 4.65 -13.40 -29.27
CA LEU A 32 4.29 -14.49 -30.18
C LEU A 32 4.00 -13.93 -31.59
N ASN A 33 4.53 -14.57 -32.64
CA ASN A 33 4.33 -14.21 -34.05
C ASN A 33 4.59 -12.73 -34.41
N ASP A 34 5.42 -12.05 -33.64
CA ASP A 34 5.75 -10.64 -33.85
C ASP A 34 7.24 -10.36 -33.60
N ARG A 35 7.68 -9.17 -34.01
CA ARG A 35 9.08 -8.75 -33.88
C ARG A 35 9.43 -8.49 -32.41
N PRO A 36 10.40 -9.21 -31.81
CA PRO A 36 10.85 -8.90 -30.46
C PRO A 36 11.70 -7.62 -30.46
N ALA A 37 11.86 -7.00 -29.29
CA ALA A 37 12.69 -5.80 -29.13
C ALA A 37 13.49 -5.81 -27.83
N LEU A 38 14.68 -5.21 -27.86
CA LEU A 38 15.58 -5.04 -26.72
C LEU A 38 15.97 -3.55 -26.60
N ASP A 39 15.58 -2.93 -25.48
CA ASP A 39 16.04 -1.59 -25.09
C ASP A 39 17.11 -1.73 -24.00
N LEU A 40 18.22 -1.01 -24.19
CA LEU A 40 19.46 -1.17 -23.42
C LEU A 40 20.08 0.19 -23.12
N SER A 41 20.32 0.49 -21.84
CA SER A 41 21.18 1.61 -21.41
C SER A 41 22.48 1.06 -20.84
N TYR A 42 23.61 1.52 -21.37
CA TYR A 42 24.95 1.05 -21.01
C TYR A 42 25.90 2.24 -20.78
N THR A 43 26.82 2.13 -19.83
CA THR A 43 27.84 3.17 -19.59
C THR A 43 29.08 2.93 -20.46
N ARG A 44 29.48 3.93 -21.24
CA ARG A 44 30.70 3.86 -22.06
C ARG A 44 31.96 3.74 -21.18
N GLY A 45 32.83 2.81 -21.54
CA GLY A 45 34.08 2.52 -20.80
C GLY A 45 33.96 1.38 -19.79
N LEU A 46 32.77 0.78 -19.61
CA LEU A 46 32.64 -0.55 -19.00
C LEU A 46 33.05 -1.64 -20.01
N PRO A 47 33.55 -2.81 -19.56
CA PRO A 47 33.88 -3.94 -20.44
C PRO A 47 32.70 -4.32 -21.36
N GLY A 48 32.99 -4.53 -22.65
CA GLY A 48 31.99 -4.84 -23.66
C GLY A 48 31.22 -3.64 -24.23
N SER A 49 31.41 -2.42 -23.71
CA SER A 49 30.81 -1.20 -24.30
C SER A 49 31.34 -0.94 -25.72
N GLU A 50 32.59 -1.29 -25.98
CA GLU A 50 33.28 -1.23 -27.26
C GLU A 50 32.58 -2.04 -28.38
N TRP A 51 31.90 -3.14 -28.03
CA TRP A 51 31.14 -3.94 -28.98
C TRP A 51 29.84 -3.24 -29.39
N LEU A 52 29.17 -2.56 -28.45
CA LEU A 52 27.90 -1.83 -28.66
C LEU A 52 28.08 -0.52 -29.45
N GLU A 53 29.31 0.01 -29.53
CA GLU A 53 29.65 1.15 -30.39
C GLU A 53 29.82 0.75 -31.86
N SER A 54 30.12 -0.53 -32.13
CA SER A 54 30.20 -1.12 -33.46
C SER A 54 28.83 -1.66 -33.93
N PHE A 55 28.77 -2.22 -35.14
CA PHE A 55 27.68 -3.11 -35.52
C PHE A 55 27.89 -4.46 -34.84
N CYS A 56 26.88 -4.93 -34.12
CA CYS A 56 26.90 -6.19 -33.39
C CYS A 56 25.48 -6.76 -33.29
N GLU A 57 25.40 -8.01 -32.86
CA GLU A 57 24.18 -8.60 -32.32
C GLU A 57 24.29 -8.69 -30.80
N VAL A 58 23.15 -8.72 -30.12
CA VAL A 58 23.06 -9.04 -28.69
C VAL A 58 22.02 -10.14 -28.49
N ALA A 59 22.39 -11.21 -27.81
CA ALA A 59 21.49 -12.23 -27.31
C ALA A 59 21.10 -11.92 -25.86
N VAL A 60 19.84 -12.15 -25.52
CA VAL A 60 19.36 -12.24 -24.14
C VAL A 60 19.41 -13.70 -23.73
N GLU A 61 20.20 -14.04 -22.72
CA GLU A 61 20.27 -15.41 -22.16
C GLU A 61 19.65 -15.43 -20.76
N TRP A 62 18.91 -16.50 -20.43
CA TRP A 62 18.30 -16.72 -19.12
C TRP A 62 18.89 -17.96 -18.43
N ASN A 63 18.73 -18.04 -17.11
CA ASN A 63 19.23 -19.15 -16.29
C ASN A 63 18.44 -19.24 -14.95
N THR A 64 18.43 -20.41 -14.31
CA THR A 64 17.89 -20.66 -12.95
C THR A 64 18.93 -21.17 -11.93
N GLY A 65 20.19 -21.33 -12.35
CA GLY A 65 21.28 -21.97 -11.60
C GLY A 65 21.95 -23.16 -12.31
N ALA A 66 21.68 -23.35 -13.60
CA ALA A 66 22.28 -24.36 -14.48
C ALA A 66 23.09 -23.67 -15.59
N ASP A 67 23.03 -24.16 -16.83
CA ASP A 67 23.58 -23.46 -18.00
C ASP A 67 22.75 -22.25 -18.42
N TRP A 68 23.38 -21.34 -19.17
CA TRP A 68 22.72 -20.16 -19.72
C TRP A 68 22.19 -20.46 -21.12
N THR A 69 20.91 -20.14 -21.36
CA THR A 69 20.22 -20.48 -22.61
C THR A 69 19.62 -19.24 -23.25
N GLU A 70 19.80 -19.09 -24.57
CA GLU A 70 19.07 -18.09 -25.36
C GLU A 70 17.65 -18.62 -25.63
N PRO A 71 16.58 -17.87 -25.28
CA PRO A 71 15.22 -18.29 -25.58
C PRO A 71 14.89 -18.03 -27.07
N PRO A 72 13.83 -18.67 -27.61
CA PRO A 72 13.28 -18.29 -28.90
C PRO A 72 12.96 -16.78 -28.93
N ASN A 73 13.22 -16.14 -30.07
CA ASN A 73 13.16 -14.69 -30.28
C ASN A 73 14.15 -13.87 -29.42
N GLY A 74 15.14 -14.50 -28.78
CA GLY A 74 16.14 -13.86 -27.91
C GLY A 74 17.31 -13.12 -28.58
N ARG A 75 17.36 -13.07 -29.92
CA ARG A 75 18.44 -12.47 -30.71
C ARG A 75 18.07 -11.09 -31.24
N PHE A 76 18.91 -10.09 -30.99
CA PHE A 76 18.68 -8.68 -31.35
C PHE A 76 19.82 -8.08 -32.16
N ILE A 77 19.51 -7.16 -33.08
CA ILE A 77 20.47 -6.53 -34.00
C ILE A 77 20.68 -5.04 -33.69
N ARG A 78 21.94 -4.59 -33.71
CA ARG A 78 22.29 -3.20 -33.36
C ARG A 78 22.13 -2.28 -34.57
N LEU A 79 20.95 -1.69 -34.72
CA LEU A 79 20.65 -0.73 -35.79
C LEU A 79 20.75 0.73 -35.35
N ALA A 80 20.22 1.07 -34.18
CA ALA A 80 20.10 2.45 -33.70
C ALA A 80 20.70 2.62 -32.30
N TRP A 81 21.32 3.78 -32.08
CA TRP A 81 21.84 4.19 -30.78
C TRP A 81 21.74 5.70 -30.62
N SER A 82 21.72 6.16 -29.38
CA SER A 82 21.84 7.57 -29.01
C SER A 82 22.75 7.71 -27.79
N ALA A 83 23.51 8.80 -27.73
CA ALA A 83 24.29 9.19 -26.57
C ALA A 83 24.41 10.71 -26.55
N ASP A 84 24.40 11.30 -25.36
CA ASP A 84 24.79 12.70 -25.18
C ASP A 84 26.30 12.76 -24.89
N HIS A 85 26.99 13.71 -25.50
CA HIS A 85 28.43 13.93 -25.30
C HIS A 85 28.71 14.87 -24.12
N LEU A 86 27.68 15.53 -23.58
CA LEU A 86 27.72 16.33 -22.36
C LEU A 86 27.27 15.54 -21.12
N ASP A 87 26.75 14.32 -21.28
CA ASP A 87 26.40 13.44 -20.16
C ASP A 87 27.67 12.93 -19.45
N GLU A 88 27.84 13.34 -18.19
CA GLU A 88 28.95 12.92 -17.34
C GLU A 88 28.95 11.39 -17.09
N ALA A 89 27.77 10.74 -17.12
CA ALA A 89 27.62 9.29 -17.00
C ALA A 89 27.93 8.54 -18.31
N LYS A 90 28.16 9.26 -19.42
CA LYS A 90 28.49 8.74 -20.75
C LYS A 90 27.54 7.62 -21.21
N SER A 91 26.24 7.84 -21.03
CA SER A 91 25.20 6.86 -21.32
C SER A 91 25.07 6.60 -22.82
N LEU A 92 25.12 5.33 -23.20
CA LEU A 92 24.79 4.82 -24.52
C LEU A 92 23.43 4.13 -24.44
N LYS A 93 22.42 4.67 -25.12
CA LYS A 93 21.08 4.08 -25.20
C LYS A 93 20.89 3.43 -26.57
N LEU A 94 20.57 2.14 -26.58
CA LEU A 94 20.31 1.37 -27.79
C LEU A 94 18.87 0.86 -27.77
N SER A 95 18.24 0.87 -28.93
CA SER A 95 16.98 0.18 -29.19
C SER A 95 17.22 -0.77 -30.35
N MET A 96 17.09 -2.07 -30.08
CA MET A 96 17.59 -3.15 -30.92
C MET A 96 16.42 -4.08 -31.27
N PRO A 97 15.92 -4.08 -32.51
CA PRO A 97 14.89 -5.03 -32.91
C PRO A 97 15.46 -6.45 -33.00
N GLY A 98 14.57 -7.43 -33.00
CA GLY A 98 14.90 -8.84 -33.22
C GLY A 98 15.59 -9.11 -34.54
N TYR A 99 16.31 -10.23 -34.62
CA TYR A 99 16.95 -10.73 -35.84
C TYR A 99 15.96 -10.89 -37.01
N SER A 100 14.69 -11.19 -36.72
CA SER A 100 13.59 -11.22 -37.70
C SER A 100 13.39 -9.92 -38.47
N TRP A 101 13.86 -8.77 -37.97
CA TRP A 101 13.85 -7.50 -38.71
C TRP A 101 14.63 -7.57 -40.02
N LEU A 102 15.65 -8.43 -40.13
CA LEU A 102 16.44 -8.59 -41.36
C LEU A 102 15.58 -9.03 -42.55
N LEU A 103 14.46 -9.73 -42.35
CA LEU A 103 13.50 -10.07 -43.40
C LEU A 103 12.95 -8.84 -44.14
N ARG A 104 12.90 -7.67 -43.48
CA ARG A 104 12.52 -6.38 -44.09
C ARG A 104 13.51 -5.87 -45.14
N THR A 105 14.74 -6.40 -45.14
CA THR A 105 15.74 -6.09 -46.17
C THR A 105 15.48 -6.86 -47.46
N ALA A 106 14.78 -8.01 -47.38
CA ALA A 106 14.37 -8.84 -48.49
C ALA A 106 12.97 -8.45 -49.01
N GLN A 107 12.71 -8.73 -50.29
CA GLN A 107 11.46 -8.38 -50.99
C GLN A 107 11.04 -9.49 -51.96
N VAL A 108 9.73 -9.66 -52.11
CA VAL A 108 9.11 -10.44 -53.18
C VAL A 108 9.52 -9.86 -54.54
N ARG A 109 9.88 -10.74 -55.48
CA ARG A 109 10.22 -10.37 -56.86
C ARG A 109 9.32 -11.09 -57.85
N GLY A 110 8.94 -10.36 -58.90
CA GLY A 110 8.24 -10.96 -60.03
C GLY A 110 9.13 -11.96 -60.77
N LYS A 111 8.53 -13.06 -61.22
CA LYS A 111 9.20 -14.17 -61.91
C LYS A 111 8.31 -14.62 -63.05
N SER A 112 8.83 -14.63 -64.27
CA SER A 112 8.09 -15.02 -65.47
C SER A 112 7.42 -16.39 -65.29
N GLY A 113 6.14 -16.51 -65.66
CA GLY A 113 5.33 -17.72 -65.46
C GLY A 113 4.70 -17.87 -64.05
N HIS A 114 5.18 -17.11 -63.05
CA HIS A 114 4.61 -17.07 -61.70
C HIS A 114 3.99 -15.71 -61.38
N MET A 115 3.43 -15.05 -62.40
CA MET A 115 2.68 -13.81 -62.25
C MET A 115 1.20 -14.08 -62.53
N ASP A 116 0.30 -13.52 -61.73
CA ASP A 116 -1.12 -13.47 -62.08
C ASP A 116 -1.42 -12.37 -63.12
N GLU A 117 -2.69 -12.23 -63.51
CA GLU A 117 -3.13 -11.26 -64.51
C GLU A 117 -2.94 -9.80 -64.05
N ASP A 118 -2.90 -9.55 -62.73
CA ASP A 118 -2.67 -8.25 -62.11
C ASP A 118 -1.16 -7.91 -61.95
N GLY A 119 -0.26 -8.84 -62.29
CA GLY A 119 1.18 -8.64 -62.20
C GLY A 119 1.75 -8.83 -60.80
N ARG A 120 1.07 -9.57 -59.92
CA ARG A 120 1.53 -10.00 -58.59
C ARG A 120 2.18 -11.37 -58.65
N ARG A 121 3.05 -11.69 -57.68
CA ARG A 121 3.71 -12.99 -57.58
C ARG A 121 2.72 -14.02 -57.02
N GLN A 122 2.20 -14.90 -57.87
CA GLN A 122 1.23 -15.91 -57.49
C GLN A 122 1.89 -17.21 -56.99
N PHE A 123 1.25 -17.81 -55.99
CA PHE A 123 1.44 -19.17 -55.50
C PHE A 123 0.08 -19.87 -55.49
N VAL A 124 -0.03 -20.99 -56.20
CA VAL A 124 -1.29 -21.71 -56.44
C VAL A 124 -1.14 -23.12 -55.90
N ASP A 125 -2.05 -23.52 -55.02
CA ASP A 125 -2.03 -24.83 -54.32
C ASP A 125 -0.67 -25.10 -53.63
N ALA A 126 -0.08 -24.06 -53.03
CA ALA A 126 1.25 -24.11 -52.40
C ALA A 126 1.13 -24.22 -50.88
N THR A 127 2.05 -24.92 -50.22
CA THR A 127 2.09 -24.94 -48.74
C THR A 127 2.71 -23.64 -48.19
N PRO A 128 2.45 -23.26 -46.92
CA PRO A 128 3.14 -22.14 -46.28
C PRO A 128 4.67 -22.28 -46.34
N GLY A 129 5.17 -23.51 -46.22
CA GLY A 129 6.59 -23.81 -46.34
C GLY A 129 7.15 -23.59 -47.74
N GLU A 130 6.44 -24.04 -48.79
CA GLU A 130 6.82 -23.80 -50.18
C GLU A 130 6.90 -22.30 -50.52
N ILE A 131 5.92 -21.52 -50.05
CA ILE A 131 5.88 -20.05 -50.23
C ILE A 131 7.09 -19.41 -49.57
N LEU A 132 7.30 -19.66 -48.26
CA LEU A 132 8.37 -19.04 -47.49
C LEU A 132 9.76 -19.45 -47.99
N ARG A 133 9.99 -20.76 -48.20
CA ARG A 133 11.29 -21.27 -48.67
C ARG A 133 11.65 -20.67 -50.03
N THR A 134 10.72 -20.67 -50.99
CA THR A 134 10.94 -20.08 -52.33
C THR A 134 11.33 -18.61 -52.24
N LEU A 135 10.66 -17.81 -51.41
CA LEU A 135 10.92 -16.38 -51.30
C LEU A 135 12.23 -16.08 -50.55
N LEU A 136 12.58 -16.88 -49.54
CA LEU A 136 13.83 -16.79 -48.79
C LEU A 136 15.05 -17.19 -49.65
N GLU A 137 14.97 -18.32 -50.36
CA GLU A 137 16.01 -18.77 -51.30
C GLU A 137 16.24 -17.73 -52.42
N GLU A 138 15.15 -17.23 -53.03
CA GLU A 138 15.25 -16.17 -54.05
C GLU A 138 15.86 -14.87 -53.47
N ALA A 139 15.70 -14.58 -52.18
CA ALA A 139 16.32 -13.44 -51.51
C ALA A 139 17.80 -13.67 -51.19
N GLN A 140 18.17 -14.84 -50.65
CA GLN A 140 19.54 -15.17 -50.31
C GLN A 140 20.42 -15.30 -51.57
N ALA A 141 19.86 -15.82 -52.68
CA ALA A 141 20.51 -15.83 -54.00
C ALA A 141 20.83 -14.42 -54.54
N ARG A 142 20.20 -13.37 -54.00
CA ARG A 142 20.50 -11.95 -54.31
C ARG A 142 21.43 -11.29 -53.27
N GLY A 143 21.92 -12.04 -52.29
CA GLY A 143 22.75 -11.54 -51.20
C GLY A 143 21.98 -10.84 -50.07
N CYS A 144 20.65 -10.96 -50.02
CA CYS A 144 19.87 -10.50 -48.86
C CYS A 144 19.94 -11.55 -47.73
N VAL A 145 19.86 -11.11 -46.46
CA VAL A 145 19.84 -11.98 -45.26
C VAL A 145 20.88 -13.13 -45.24
N PRO A 146 22.17 -12.87 -45.53
CA PRO A 146 23.14 -13.94 -45.83
C PRO A 146 23.40 -14.91 -44.67
N GLY A 147 23.43 -14.46 -43.40
CA GLY A 147 23.62 -15.32 -42.23
C GLY A 147 22.36 -15.95 -41.64
N MET A 148 21.20 -15.72 -42.25
CA MET A 148 19.93 -16.31 -41.80
C MET A 148 19.78 -17.73 -42.36
N SER A 149 19.44 -18.68 -41.49
CA SER A 149 18.98 -20.03 -41.88
C SER A 149 17.50 -20.19 -41.59
N TRP A 150 16.91 -21.29 -42.06
CA TRP A 150 15.51 -21.64 -41.81
C TRP A 150 15.30 -23.15 -41.85
N ASP A 151 14.33 -23.62 -41.08
CA ASP A 151 13.97 -25.04 -40.98
C ASP A 151 12.60 -25.31 -41.62
N ILE A 152 12.50 -25.05 -42.92
CA ILE A 152 11.23 -25.01 -43.66
C ILE A 152 11.30 -25.98 -44.85
N SER A 153 10.26 -26.80 -45.02
CA SER A 153 10.11 -27.73 -46.15
C SER A 153 8.75 -27.56 -46.86
N ASP A 154 8.62 -28.08 -48.08
CA ASP A 154 7.36 -28.01 -48.83
C ASP A 154 6.30 -28.97 -48.28
N ALA A 155 6.72 -30.08 -47.66
CA ALA A 155 5.83 -31.15 -47.21
C ALA A 155 5.38 -30.98 -45.76
N SER A 156 6.28 -30.54 -44.89
CA SER A 156 6.08 -30.41 -43.45
C SER A 156 6.68 -29.15 -42.86
N ASP A 157 6.16 -28.79 -41.69
CA ASP A 157 6.63 -27.69 -40.86
C ASP A 157 7.92 -28.01 -40.10
N SER A 158 8.41 -27.09 -39.26
CA SER A 158 9.63 -27.25 -38.47
C SER A 158 9.55 -28.29 -37.33
N ASP A 159 8.41 -28.94 -37.10
CA ASP A 159 8.28 -30.14 -36.24
C ASP A 159 8.33 -31.45 -37.07
N GLY A 160 8.22 -31.33 -38.39
CA GLY A 160 8.02 -32.46 -39.28
C GLY A 160 6.56 -32.89 -39.38
N GLU A 161 5.61 -32.11 -38.86
CA GLU A 161 4.18 -32.33 -39.08
C GLU A 161 3.79 -31.84 -40.49
N PRO A 162 3.00 -32.60 -41.27
CA PRO A 162 2.57 -32.16 -42.59
C PRO A 162 1.84 -30.81 -42.55
N TRP A 163 1.99 -30.00 -43.60
CA TRP A 163 1.23 -28.75 -43.69
C TRP A 163 -0.28 -29.04 -43.79
N VAL A 164 -1.05 -28.52 -42.84
CA VAL A 164 -2.51 -28.71 -42.77
C VAL A 164 -3.23 -27.94 -43.88
N GLU A 165 -2.71 -26.77 -44.25
CA GLU A 165 -3.29 -25.89 -45.26
C GLU A 165 -2.44 -25.84 -46.54
N ARG A 166 -3.11 -25.80 -47.70
CA ARG A 166 -2.52 -25.40 -48.99
C ARG A 166 -3.26 -24.16 -49.48
N LEU A 167 -2.50 -23.18 -49.95
CA LEU A 167 -2.94 -21.80 -50.08
C LEU A 167 -2.84 -21.33 -51.54
N ASN A 168 -3.81 -20.50 -51.94
CA ASN A 168 -3.80 -19.77 -53.20
C ASN A 168 -3.61 -18.28 -52.87
N LEU A 169 -2.38 -17.80 -52.96
CA LEU A 169 -1.98 -16.45 -52.52
C LEU A 169 -1.14 -15.74 -53.58
N SER A 170 -1.49 -14.48 -53.83
CA SER A 170 -0.70 -13.55 -54.63
C SER A 170 -0.12 -12.44 -53.76
N PHE A 171 1.17 -12.13 -53.97
CA PHE A 171 1.91 -11.09 -53.24
C PHE A 171 2.45 -10.02 -54.21
N ASP A 172 2.29 -8.74 -53.89
CA ASP A 172 2.84 -7.66 -54.71
C ASP A 172 4.36 -7.73 -54.86
N VAL A 173 4.84 -7.40 -56.07
CA VAL A 173 6.27 -7.26 -56.35
C VAL A 173 6.83 -6.07 -55.58
N GLY A 174 7.69 -6.33 -54.60
CA GLY A 174 8.24 -5.32 -53.69
C GLY A 174 7.74 -5.47 -52.24
N MET A 175 6.72 -6.29 -51.98
CA MET A 175 6.29 -6.66 -50.62
C MET A 175 7.47 -7.26 -49.84
N LYS A 176 7.59 -6.92 -48.56
CA LYS A 176 8.72 -7.30 -47.72
C LYS A 176 8.52 -8.70 -47.12
N LEU A 177 9.58 -9.45 -46.87
CA LEU A 177 9.42 -10.84 -46.37
C LEU A 177 8.96 -10.91 -44.91
N ASP A 178 9.18 -9.86 -44.11
CA ASP A 178 8.56 -9.75 -42.78
C ASP A 178 7.03 -9.59 -42.89
N GLN A 179 6.54 -8.80 -43.86
CA GLN A 179 5.10 -8.68 -44.14
C GLN A 179 4.49 -10.00 -44.63
N VAL A 180 5.20 -10.77 -45.47
CA VAL A 180 4.73 -12.10 -45.91
C VAL A 180 4.61 -13.05 -44.72
N LEU A 181 5.63 -13.11 -43.86
CA LEU A 181 5.63 -13.94 -42.66
C LEU A 181 4.51 -13.54 -41.69
N SER A 182 4.32 -12.24 -41.44
CA SER A 182 3.22 -11.73 -40.62
C SER A 182 1.85 -11.97 -41.24
N SER A 183 1.71 -11.88 -42.57
CA SER A 183 0.45 -12.13 -43.27
C SER A 183 0.00 -13.59 -43.15
N LEU A 184 0.92 -14.55 -43.31
CA LEU A 184 0.64 -15.98 -43.11
C LEU A 184 0.29 -16.29 -41.65
N ALA A 185 1.01 -15.69 -40.69
CA ALA A 185 0.76 -15.90 -39.27
C ALA A 185 -0.59 -15.33 -38.83
N ASP A 186 -0.90 -14.10 -39.22
CA ASP A 186 -2.16 -13.44 -38.88
C ASP A 186 -3.38 -14.03 -39.62
N GLN A 187 -3.19 -14.81 -40.70
CA GLN A 187 -4.26 -15.59 -41.33
C GLN A 187 -4.61 -16.86 -40.55
N GLY A 188 -3.72 -17.31 -39.66
CA GLY A 188 -3.82 -18.58 -38.95
C GLY A 188 -3.22 -19.76 -39.71
N ALA A 189 -2.38 -19.53 -40.73
CA ALA A 189 -1.72 -20.61 -41.47
C ALA A 189 -0.46 -21.13 -40.75
N ILE A 190 0.24 -20.26 -40.01
CA ILE A 190 1.49 -20.59 -39.32
C ILE A 190 1.62 -19.93 -37.93
N ASP A 191 2.39 -20.54 -37.03
CA ASP A 191 3.08 -19.85 -35.93
C ASP A 191 4.60 -19.84 -36.22
N TRP A 192 5.35 -18.83 -35.75
CA TRP A 192 6.80 -18.76 -36.04
C TRP A 192 7.64 -18.18 -34.89
N ASN A 193 8.92 -18.55 -34.87
CA ASN A 193 9.95 -17.94 -34.01
C ASN A 193 11.36 -18.06 -34.62
N PHE A 194 12.31 -17.33 -34.06
CA PHE A 194 13.74 -17.46 -34.36
C PHE A 194 14.48 -18.15 -33.22
N TRP A 195 15.32 -19.13 -33.54
CA TRP A 195 16.30 -19.72 -32.61
C TRP A 195 17.69 -19.22 -33.01
N GLY A 196 18.16 -18.19 -32.29
CA GLY A 196 19.34 -17.43 -32.70
C GLY A 196 19.15 -16.76 -34.07
N ARG A 197 19.69 -17.38 -35.13
CA ARG A 197 19.61 -16.92 -36.52
C ARG A 197 18.75 -17.81 -37.43
N GLU A 198 18.22 -18.92 -36.92
CA GLU A 198 17.38 -19.87 -37.67
C GLU A 198 15.89 -19.53 -37.51
N LEU A 199 15.16 -19.37 -38.62
CA LEU A 199 13.71 -19.23 -38.64
C LEU A 199 13.04 -20.61 -38.58
N HIS A 200 12.19 -20.82 -37.58
CA HIS A 200 11.30 -21.98 -37.49
C HIS A 200 9.84 -21.54 -37.66
N VAL A 201 9.08 -22.38 -38.36
CA VAL A 201 7.69 -22.13 -38.75
C VAL A 201 6.90 -23.42 -38.54
N TYR A 202 5.79 -23.32 -37.83
CA TYR A 202 4.95 -24.44 -37.41
C TYR A 202 3.54 -24.25 -37.99
N ASN A 203 2.77 -25.32 -38.15
CA ASN A 203 1.32 -25.21 -38.33
C ASN A 203 0.73 -24.39 -37.16
N ALA A 204 -0.18 -23.45 -37.43
CA ALA A 204 -0.72 -22.57 -36.39
C ALA A 204 -1.42 -23.34 -35.27
N ASP A 205 -1.31 -22.82 -34.05
CA ASP A 205 -1.91 -23.40 -32.84
C ASP A 205 -1.45 -24.84 -32.48
N THR A 206 -0.25 -25.22 -32.93
CA THR A 206 0.43 -26.49 -32.56
C THR A 206 1.51 -26.27 -31.47
N LEU A 207 2.80 -26.39 -31.79
CA LEU A 207 3.93 -26.28 -30.83
C LEU A 207 3.95 -24.96 -30.05
N LEU A 208 3.50 -23.87 -30.68
CA LEU A 208 3.46 -22.53 -30.10
C LEU A 208 2.09 -22.19 -29.48
N ALA A 209 1.30 -23.22 -29.13
CA ALA A 209 0.03 -23.08 -28.41
C ALA A 209 -0.24 -24.20 -27.38
N ARG A 210 0.82 -24.77 -26.78
CA ARG A 210 0.70 -25.86 -25.79
C ARG A 210 -0.33 -25.52 -24.70
N ASP A 211 -1.27 -26.43 -24.45
CA ASP A 211 -2.26 -26.24 -23.40
C ASP A 211 -1.75 -26.74 -22.04
N LEU A 212 -1.19 -25.83 -21.26
CA LEU A 212 -0.69 -26.14 -19.91
C LEU A 212 -1.81 -26.07 -18.85
N THR A 213 -3.08 -25.92 -19.26
CA THR A 213 -4.25 -25.95 -18.38
C THR A 213 -4.91 -27.32 -18.26
N THR A 214 -4.61 -28.25 -19.17
CA THR A 214 -5.21 -29.59 -19.26
C THR A 214 -4.33 -30.72 -18.74
N ARG A 215 -3.02 -30.50 -18.54
CA ARG A 215 -2.07 -31.46 -17.96
C ARG A 215 -2.31 -31.67 -16.44
N ASP A 216 -1.87 -32.80 -15.90
CA ASP A 216 -2.07 -33.21 -14.50
C ASP A 216 -1.65 -32.17 -13.44
N ASN A 217 -0.62 -31.37 -13.72
CA ASN A 217 -0.17 -30.27 -12.87
C ASN A 217 -0.23 -28.93 -13.62
N PRO A 218 -1.43 -28.32 -13.75
CA PRO A 218 -1.65 -27.22 -14.67
C PRO A 218 -0.97 -25.92 -14.21
N VAL A 219 -0.37 -25.18 -15.15
CA VAL A 219 0.25 -23.89 -14.86
C VAL A 219 -0.84 -22.91 -14.44
N ASN A 220 -0.77 -22.47 -13.19
CA ASN A 220 -1.73 -21.56 -12.59
C ASN A 220 -1.01 -20.55 -11.69
N LEU A 221 -0.93 -19.31 -12.17
CA LEU A 221 -0.33 -18.17 -11.48
C LEU A 221 -1.23 -17.70 -10.33
N ARG A 222 -0.64 -17.37 -9.18
CA ARG A 222 -1.35 -16.88 -7.99
C ARG A 222 -0.83 -15.52 -7.54
N SER A 223 -1.77 -14.62 -7.22
CA SER A 223 -1.48 -13.31 -6.64
C SER A 223 -0.72 -13.43 -5.33
N GLY A 224 0.34 -12.63 -5.18
CA GLY A 224 1.20 -12.61 -4.00
C GLY A 224 2.22 -13.76 -3.90
N LEU A 225 2.26 -14.68 -4.87
CA LEU A 225 3.21 -15.81 -4.88
C LEU A 225 3.97 -15.94 -6.20
N ASP A 226 3.24 -16.02 -7.32
CA ASP A 226 3.85 -16.08 -8.66
C ASP A 226 3.76 -14.71 -9.37
N ILE A 227 2.84 -13.83 -8.96
CA ILE A 227 2.63 -12.49 -9.53
C ILE A 227 2.50 -11.39 -8.46
N THR A 228 3.01 -10.19 -8.76
CA THR A 228 2.95 -8.97 -7.94
C THR A 228 1.75 -8.08 -8.25
N SER A 229 1.24 -8.11 -9.49
CA SER A 229 0.15 -7.25 -9.96
C SER A 229 -0.68 -7.94 -11.05
N ALA A 230 -1.94 -7.52 -11.18
CA ALA A 230 -2.90 -8.06 -12.14
C ALA A 230 -3.83 -6.99 -12.76
N PRO A 231 -3.31 -5.91 -13.38
CA PRO A 231 -4.16 -4.96 -14.10
C PRO A 231 -4.77 -5.58 -15.37
N ASP A 232 -6.06 -5.31 -15.58
CA ASP A 232 -6.84 -5.73 -16.74
C ASP A 232 -7.36 -4.49 -17.52
N LYS A 233 -7.48 -4.61 -18.84
CA LYS A 233 -8.03 -3.59 -19.74
C LYS A 233 -9.03 -4.24 -20.70
N GLY A 234 -10.31 -3.92 -20.54
CA GLY A 234 -11.37 -4.26 -21.49
C GLY A 234 -11.49 -3.23 -22.62
N ASP A 235 -11.94 -3.67 -23.80
CA ASP A 235 -12.45 -2.82 -24.87
C ASP A 235 -13.48 -3.60 -25.72
N ALA A 236 -14.69 -3.04 -25.82
CA ALA A 236 -15.88 -3.61 -26.45
C ALA A 236 -16.19 -3.01 -27.84
N SER A 237 -15.39 -2.08 -28.33
CA SER A 237 -15.58 -1.41 -29.62
C SER A 237 -15.42 -2.34 -30.84
N GLY A 238 -14.84 -3.53 -30.64
CA GLY A 238 -14.71 -4.58 -31.66
C GLY A 238 -15.84 -5.60 -31.66
N LEU A 239 -16.98 -5.32 -31.00
CA LEU A 239 -18.16 -6.17 -31.04
C LEU A 239 -18.79 -6.17 -32.44
N ILE A 240 -19.25 -7.34 -32.91
CA ILE A 240 -19.89 -7.53 -34.21
C ILE A 240 -21.04 -8.53 -34.05
N HIS A 241 -22.27 -8.08 -34.31
CA HIS A 241 -23.49 -8.88 -34.19
C HIS A 241 -24.03 -9.31 -35.55
N ARG A 242 -23.78 -8.53 -36.61
CA ARG A 242 -24.15 -8.87 -37.99
C ARG A 242 -23.01 -8.56 -38.96
N ALA A 243 -22.87 -9.40 -39.98
CA ALA A 243 -21.89 -9.24 -41.05
C ALA A 243 -22.57 -9.37 -42.41
N LEU A 244 -22.52 -8.30 -43.20
CA LEU A 244 -22.95 -8.27 -44.60
C LEU A 244 -21.75 -8.54 -45.50
N LEU A 245 -21.63 -9.74 -46.06
CA LEU A 245 -20.61 -10.04 -47.06
C LEU A 245 -21.11 -9.71 -48.46
N ARG A 246 -20.27 -9.02 -49.25
CA ARG A 246 -20.49 -8.68 -50.65
C ARG A 246 -19.41 -9.36 -51.50
N GLY A 247 -19.83 -10.23 -52.40
CA GLY A 247 -19.00 -11.00 -53.31
C GLY A 247 -19.10 -10.55 -54.76
N GLU A 248 -18.66 -11.40 -55.68
CA GLU A 248 -18.75 -11.17 -57.12
C GLU A 248 -20.15 -11.43 -57.69
N ASP A 249 -20.38 -11.02 -58.95
CA ASP A 249 -21.65 -11.14 -59.68
C ASP A 249 -22.90 -10.60 -58.94
N GLY A 250 -22.69 -9.74 -57.93
CA GLY A 250 -23.75 -9.17 -57.11
C GLY A 250 -24.19 -10.03 -55.92
N LEU A 251 -23.45 -11.09 -55.58
CA LEU A 251 -23.68 -11.91 -54.39
C LEU A 251 -23.65 -11.05 -53.12
N ARG A 252 -24.68 -11.17 -52.29
CA ARG A 252 -24.79 -10.51 -50.98
C ARG A 252 -25.36 -11.49 -49.97
N VAL A 253 -24.65 -11.69 -48.88
CA VAL A 253 -24.99 -12.66 -47.83
C VAL A 253 -24.90 -11.96 -46.49
N GLU A 254 -25.98 -12.01 -45.71
CA GLU A 254 -26.03 -11.41 -44.38
C GLU A 254 -26.08 -12.52 -43.33
N VAL A 255 -25.14 -12.50 -42.39
CA VAL A 255 -25.05 -13.46 -41.29
C VAL A 255 -25.14 -12.71 -39.97
N SER A 256 -25.81 -13.29 -38.97
CA SER A 256 -25.97 -12.71 -37.64
C SER A 256 -25.53 -13.69 -36.55
N ASN A 257 -24.92 -13.18 -35.48
CA ASN A 257 -24.52 -13.96 -34.32
C ASN A 257 -25.43 -13.66 -33.12
N PRO A 258 -26.53 -14.41 -32.92
CA PRO A 258 -27.48 -14.17 -31.84
C PRO A 258 -26.93 -14.50 -30.43
N ALA A 259 -25.69 -15.00 -30.32
CA ALA A 259 -25.03 -15.23 -29.04
C ALA A 259 -24.16 -14.04 -28.58
N ALA A 260 -23.91 -13.05 -29.44
CA ALA A 260 -23.12 -11.88 -29.11
C ALA A 260 -23.89 -10.92 -28.16
N VAL A 261 -23.19 -10.36 -27.18
CA VAL A 261 -23.83 -9.51 -26.15
C VAL A 261 -24.08 -8.10 -26.72
N SER A 262 -25.33 -7.64 -26.74
CA SER A 262 -25.78 -6.43 -27.44
C SER A 262 -26.27 -5.31 -26.50
N PRO A 263 -25.44 -4.76 -25.60
CA PRO A 263 -25.88 -3.81 -24.57
C PRO A 263 -26.33 -2.45 -25.12
N TRP A 264 -25.89 -2.08 -26.33
CA TRP A 264 -26.27 -0.85 -27.04
C TRP A 264 -26.98 -1.12 -28.38
N GLY A 265 -27.48 -2.33 -28.60
CA GLY A 265 -28.00 -2.80 -29.88
C GLY A 265 -27.00 -3.67 -30.65
N GLU A 266 -27.33 -3.98 -31.90
CA GLU A 266 -26.54 -4.83 -32.80
C GLU A 266 -25.57 -3.97 -33.63
N PHE A 267 -24.29 -4.34 -33.63
CA PHE A 267 -23.23 -3.70 -34.41
C PHE A 267 -23.08 -4.47 -35.73
N GLU A 268 -23.06 -3.76 -36.85
CA GLU A 268 -23.02 -4.35 -38.19
C GLU A 268 -21.69 -4.03 -38.90
N VAL A 269 -21.08 -5.04 -39.54
CA VAL A 269 -19.89 -4.87 -40.40
C VAL A 269 -20.22 -5.26 -41.84
N THR A 270 -19.56 -4.62 -42.81
CA THR A 270 -19.61 -5.05 -44.22
C THR A 270 -18.25 -5.63 -44.62
N ILE A 271 -18.26 -6.79 -45.28
CA ILE A 271 -17.07 -7.51 -45.74
C ILE A 271 -17.10 -7.53 -47.28
N ASP A 272 -16.19 -6.81 -47.93
CA ASP A 272 -16.03 -6.84 -49.38
C ASP A 272 -14.94 -7.85 -49.76
N GLN A 273 -15.29 -8.92 -50.47
CA GLN A 273 -14.36 -9.99 -50.80
C GLN A 273 -14.44 -10.40 -52.28
N GLY A 274 -13.39 -10.09 -53.05
CA GLY A 274 -13.20 -10.58 -54.42
C GLY A 274 -13.00 -12.10 -54.48
N GLY A 275 -13.37 -12.70 -55.60
CA GLY A 275 -13.33 -14.15 -55.84
C GLY A 275 -14.38 -14.99 -55.09
N VAL A 276 -15.30 -14.39 -54.32
CA VAL A 276 -16.38 -15.13 -53.64
C VAL A 276 -17.66 -15.06 -54.49
N SER A 277 -17.94 -16.15 -55.19
CA SER A 277 -19.13 -16.33 -56.04
C SER A 277 -20.12 -17.39 -55.53
N ASP A 278 -19.80 -18.07 -54.41
CA ASP A 278 -20.66 -19.06 -53.76
C ASP A 278 -21.14 -18.60 -52.36
N GLU A 279 -22.42 -18.83 -52.08
CA GLU A 279 -23.09 -18.42 -50.85
C GLU A 279 -22.56 -19.17 -49.61
N GLY A 280 -22.15 -20.43 -49.74
CA GLY A 280 -21.59 -21.21 -48.63
C GLY A 280 -20.23 -20.69 -48.18
N THR A 281 -19.35 -20.34 -49.12
CA THR A 281 -18.06 -19.69 -48.83
C THR A 281 -18.27 -18.30 -48.20
N ALA A 282 -19.27 -17.54 -48.66
CA ALA A 282 -19.62 -16.26 -48.06
C ALA A 282 -20.10 -16.39 -46.60
N ILE A 283 -20.95 -17.38 -46.29
CA ILE A 283 -21.40 -17.65 -44.91
C ILE A 283 -20.20 -17.98 -44.02
N LEU A 284 -19.32 -18.90 -44.44
CA LEU A 284 -18.15 -19.31 -43.65
C LEU A 284 -17.18 -18.16 -43.35
N LEU A 285 -16.99 -17.22 -44.29
CA LEU A 285 -16.15 -16.05 -44.08
C LEU A 285 -16.80 -15.05 -43.11
N ALA A 286 -18.11 -14.79 -43.25
CA ALA A 286 -18.86 -13.95 -42.33
C ALA A 286 -18.93 -14.53 -40.90
N GLU A 287 -19.09 -15.85 -40.76
CA GLU A 287 -19.04 -16.57 -39.48
C GLU A 287 -17.64 -16.55 -38.82
N LYS A 288 -16.55 -16.39 -39.60
CA LYS A 288 -15.20 -16.18 -39.05
C LYS A 288 -15.12 -14.79 -38.41
N THR A 289 -15.52 -13.74 -39.13
CA THR A 289 -15.52 -12.35 -38.62
C THR A 289 -16.46 -12.17 -37.43
N LEU A 290 -17.66 -12.77 -37.43
CA LEU A 290 -18.62 -12.69 -36.33
C LEU A 290 -18.13 -13.32 -35.02
N ARG A 291 -17.23 -14.31 -35.08
CA ARG A 291 -16.58 -14.89 -33.89
C ARG A 291 -15.50 -13.99 -33.31
N GLU A 292 -14.86 -13.15 -34.12
CA GLU A 292 -13.87 -12.17 -33.65
C GLU A 292 -14.50 -11.01 -32.85
N GLY A 293 -15.83 -10.82 -32.95
CA GLY A 293 -16.60 -9.76 -32.30
C GLY A 293 -17.72 -10.23 -31.36
N GLU A 294 -17.72 -11.49 -30.90
CA GLU A 294 -18.82 -12.02 -30.06
C GLU A 294 -18.89 -11.34 -28.66
N ARG A 295 -17.74 -10.91 -28.11
CA ARG A 295 -17.60 -10.45 -26.72
C ARG A 295 -16.62 -9.29 -26.60
N GLU A 296 -16.73 -8.54 -25.50
CA GLU A 296 -15.69 -7.61 -25.05
C GLU A 296 -14.34 -8.35 -24.97
N ARG A 297 -13.32 -7.79 -25.61
CA ARG A 297 -11.96 -8.31 -25.56
C ARG A 297 -11.30 -7.80 -24.26
N ILE A 298 -10.48 -8.61 -23.59
CA ILE A 298 -9.88 -8.25 -22.29
C ILE A 298 -8.39 -8.59 -22.29
N GLN A 299 -7.55 -7.57 -22.34
CA GLN A 299 -6.11 -7.69 -22.15
C GLN A 299 -5.81 -7.81 -20.65
N MET A 300 -5.10 -8.87 -20.28
CA MET A 300 -4.74 -9.16 -18.89
C MET A 300 -3.21 -9.05 -18.73
N THR A 301 -2.72 -8.09 -17.94
CA THR A 301 -1.29 -7.93 -17.67
C THR A 301 -0.93 -8.47 -16.30
N ARG A 302 0.10 -9.31 -16.18
CA ARG A 302 0.47 -9.98 -14.93
C ARG A 302 1.95 -9.75 -14.61
N GLY A 303 2.26 -8.96 -13.59
CA GLY A 303 3.63 -8.67 -13.15
C GLY A 303 4.22 -9.86 -12.38
N LEU A 304 5.41 -10.32 -12.74
CA LEU A 304 5.99 -11.59 -12.28
C LEU A 304 6.83 -11.48 -10.99
N ILE A 305 6.90 -12.57 -10.23
CA ILE A 305 7.83 -12.77 -9.11
C ILE A 305 8.91 -13.78 -9.53
N PHE A 306 10.19 -13.46 -9.31
CA PHE A 306 11.31 -14.32 -9.73
C PHE A 306 12.07 -15.03 -8.59
N ALA A 307 11.94 -14.53 -7.34
CA ALA A 307 12.68 -15.06 -6.20
C ALA A 307 12.03 -16.28 -5.52
N ALA A 308 10.72 -16.49 -5.72
CA ALA A 308 9.93 -17.52 -5.01
C ALA A 308 8.75 -18.08 -5.84
N SER A 309 8.71 -17.87 -7.16
CA SER A 309 7.63 -18.40 -8.00
C SER A 309 7.74 -19.92 -8.14
N ARG A 310 6.59 -20.60 -8.15
CA ARG A 310 6.48 -22.04 -8.37
C ARG A 310 6.63 -22.41 -9.85
N TRP A 311 6.36 -21.47 -10.74
CA TRP A 311 6.40 -21.62 -12.18
C TRP A 311 7.41 -20.64 -12.76
N ILE A 312 8.45 -21.17 -13.40
CA ILE A 312 9.53 -20.38 -13.98
C ILE A 312 9.23 -20.09 -15.45
N VAL A 313 9.24 -18.81 -15.81
CA VAL A 313 9.06 -18.36 -17.19
C VAL A 313 10.21 -18.84 -18.10
N LEU A 314 9.92 -19.02 -19.39
CA LEU A 314 10.79 -19.61 -20.43
C LEU A 314 11.10 -21.11 -20.25
N ARG A 315 11.07 -21.64 -19.02
CA ARG A 315 11.15 -23.08 -18.73
C ARG A 315 9.78 -23.76 -18.72
N ASP A 316 8.92 -23.33 -17.79
CA ASP A 316 7.65 -24.00 -17.47
C ASP A 316 6.49 -23.46 -18.31
N TYR A 317 6.61 -22.21 -18.78
CA TYR A 317 5.68 -21.55 -19.71
C TYR A 317 6.39 -20.44 -20.51
N ARG A 318 5.95 -20.19 -21.75
CA ARG A 318 6.53 -19.21 -22.70
C ARG A 318 5.43 -18.52 -23.53
N PRO A 319 5.72 -17.41 -24.24
CA PRO A 319 4.80 -16.85 -25.24
C PRO A 319 4.31 -17.93 -26.20
N GLY A 320 3.00 -17.98 -26.43
CA GLY A 320 2.32 -19.09 -27.11
C GLY A 320 1.41 -19.91 -26.20
N ASP A 321 1.90 -20.33 -25.03
CA ASP A 321 1.21 -21.33 -24.19
C ASP A 321 -0.10 -20.81 -23.58
N TRP A 322 -1.04 -21.73 -23.32
CA TRP A 322 -2.24 -21.48 -22.50
C TRP A 322 -1.98 -21.82 -21.04
N ILE A 323 -2.34 -20.91 -20.13
CA ILE A 323 -2.17 -21.03 -18.68
C ILE A 323 -3.44 -20.58 -17.94
N TYR A 324 -3.52 -20.86 -16.63
CA TYR A 324 -4.47 -20.17 -15.75
C TYR A 324 -3.81 -18.93 -15.11
N ALA A 325 -4.54 -17.82 -15.14
CA ALA A 325 -4.21 -16.59 -14.43
C ALA A 325 -5.46 -16.08 -13.68
N PRO A 326 -5.31 -15.31 -12.58
CA PRO A 326 -6.46 -14.73 -11.89
C PRO A 326 -7.11 -13.67 -12.77
N GLY A 327 -8.42 -13.73 -12.99
CA GLY A 327 -9.24 -12.70 -13.65
C GLY A 327 -9.75 -11.64 -12.68
N VAL A 328 -10.76 -10.87 -13.11
CA VAL A 328 -11.32 -9.69 -12.41
C VAL A 328 -11.67 -9.98 -10.94
N ASP A 329 -12.31 -11.11 -10.64
CA ASP A 329 -12.70 -11.52 -9.28
C ASP A 329 -11.65 -12.41 -8.58
N GLY A 330 -10.42 -12.49 -9.12
CA GLY A 330 -9.40 -13.46 -8.67
C GLY A 330 -9.67 -14.91 -9.09
N ALA A 331 -10.78 -15.19 -9.79
CA ALA A 331 -11.12 -16.50 -10.33
C ALA A 331 -10.07 -16.99 -11.34
N LYS A 332 -9.85 -18.31 -11.42
CA LYS A 332 -8.93 -18.89 -12.41
C LYS A 332 -9.51 -18.76 -13.82
N THR A 333 -8.89 -17.94 -14.65
CA THR A 333 -9.25 -17.72 -16.05
C THR A 333 -8.21 -18.36 -16.95
N ARG A 334 -8.64 -19.20 -17.92
CA ARG A 334 -7.75 -19.75 -18.96
C ARG A 334 -7.36 -18.63 -19.91
N ALA A 335 -6.06 -18.44 -20.13
CA ALA A 335 -5.54 -17.34 -20.91
C ALA A 335 -4.29 -17.72 -21.70
N ARG A 336 -4.17 -17.24 -22.95
CA ARG A 336 -2.99 -17.46 -23.80
C ARG A 336 -1.95 -16.37 -23.57
N ILE A 337 -0.68 -16.74 -23.40
CA ILE A 337 0.42 -15.78 -23.27
C ILE A 337 0.74 -15.21 -24.65
N ARG A 338 0.51 -13.91 -24.85
CA ARG A 338 0.77 -13.21 -26.12
C ARG A 338 2.14 -12.56 -26.16
N SER A 339 2.61 -12.06 -25.02
CA SER A 339 3.94 -11.43 -24.92
C SER A 339 4.50 -11.56 -23.51
N LEU A 340 5.82 -11.68 -23.43
CA LEU A 340 6.61 -11.59 -22.21
C LEU A 340 7.50 -10.35 -22.28
N THR A 341 7.51 -9.54 -21.24
CA THR A 341 8.54 -8.52 -21.02
C THR A 341 9.46 -8.97 -19.88
N LEU A 342 10.77 -8.94 -20.10
CA LEU A 342 11.80 -9.18 -19.07
C LEU A 342 12.72 -7.96 -18.98
N SER A 343 12.93 -7.46 -17.77
CA SER A 343 13.74 -6.28 -17.52
C SER A 343 14.72 -6.52 -16.37
N LYS A 344 15.87 -5.84 -16.39
CA LYS A 344 16.85 -5.86 -15.29
C LYS A 344 17.24 -4.43 -14.97
N ASP A 345 17.10 -4.04 -13.70
CA ASP A 345 17.36 -2.68 -13.24
C ASP A 345 18.85 -2.45 -12.89
N ALA A 346 19.19 -1.21 -12.53
CA ALA A 346 20.56 -0.82 -12.16
C ALA A 346 21.11 -1.54 -10.92
N ASN A 347 20.24 -2.13 -10.08
CA ASN A 347 20.64 -2.92 -8.92
C ASN A 347 20.83 -4.41 -9.27
N GLY A 348 20.58 -4.79 -10.54
CA GLY A 348 20.61 -6.17 -11.01
C GLY A 348 19.35 -6.97 -10.69
N VAL A 349 18.26 -6.34 -10.24
CA VAL A 349 17.00 -7.04 -9.94
C VAL A 349 16.24 -7.31 -11.23
N VAL A 350 15.88 -8.58 -11.45
CA VAL A 350 15.05 -8.99 -12.59
C VAL A 350 13.57 -8.77 -12.29
N GLN A 351 12.90 -8.14 -13.24
CA GLN A 351 11.48 -7.84 -13.25
C GLN A 351 10.88 -8.28 -14.58
N GLY A 352 9.55 -8.37 -14.66
CA GLY A 352 8.92 -8.80 -15.90
C GLY A 352 7.40 -8.85 -15.80
N ASN A 353 6.75 -8.88 -16.97
CA ASN A 353 5.30 -8.87 -17.10
C ASN A 353 4.87 -9.85 -18.20
N LEU A 354 3.78 -10.56 -17.99
CA LEU A 354 3.06 -11.25 -19.07
C LEU A 354 1.92 -10.39 -19.56
N THR A 355 1.68 -10.41 -20.88
CA THR A 355 0.43 -9.95 -21.50
C THR A 355 -0.35 -11.16 -21.99
N LEU A 356 -1.58 -11.34 -21.50
CA LEU A 356 -2.45 -12.47 -21.80
C LEU A 356 -3.76 -12.00 -22.47
N ASN A 357 -4.40 -12.88 -23.24
CA ASN A 357 -5.72 -12.68 -23.85
C ASN A 357 -5.89 -11.41 -24.71
N ASP A 358 -4.85 -11.17 -25.49
CA ASP A 358 -4.75 -10.25 -26.63
C ASP A 358 -4.18 -8.85 -26.37
N ARG A 359 -3.41 -8.37 -27.35
CA ARG A 359 -2.60 -7.15 -27.27
C ARG A 359 -3.29 -6.05 -28.06
N PHE A 360 -4.31 -5.44 -27.42
CA PHE A 360 -5.22 -4.46 -28.03
C PHE A 360 -4.57 -3.43 -28.95
N ILE A 361 -3.39 -2.91 -28.57
CA ILE A 361 -2.71 -1.84 -29.31
C ILE A 361 -2.01 -2.37 -30.58
N GLU A 362 -1.66 -3.65 -30.64
CA GLU A 362 -0.94 -4.23 -31.77
C GLU A 362 -1.86 -5.04 -32.68
N ALA A 363 -2.93 -5.63 -32.14
CA ALA A 363 -4.00 -6.22 -32.95
C ALA A 363 -4.89 -5.14 -33.58
N SER A 364 -5.16 -4.01 -32.88
CA SER A 364 -5.78 -2.86 -33.53
C SER A 364 -4.79 -2.28 -34.54
N VAL A 365 -3.52 -2.02 -34.23
CA VAL A 365 -2.48 -1.67 -35.22
C VAL A 365 -2.08 -2.87 -36.11
N LYS A 366 -2.89 -3.93 -36.22
CA LYS A 366 -2.75 -5.01 -37.25
C LYS A 366 -4.02 -5.37 -38.00
N ALA A 367 -5.17 -5.01 -37.46
CA ALA A 367 -6.50 -5.04 -38.08
C ALA A 367 -6.81 -3.68 -38.70
N ALA A 368 -6.58 -2.62 -37.91
CA ALA A 368 -6.08 -1.40 -38.50
C ALA A 368 -4.89 -1.75 -39.39
N GLN A 369 -3.78 -2.45 -39.04
CA GLN A 369 -2.82 -2.85 -40.12
C GLN A 369 -3.35 -3.86 -41.18
N ARG A 370 -4.61 -3.82 -41.66
CA ARG A 370 -5.27 -4.75 -42.59
C ARG A 370 -6.04 -4.15 -43.78
N ALA A 371 -6.19 -2.83 -43.94
CA ALA A 371 -6.88 -2.15 -45.06
C ALA A 371 -6.10 -1.08 -45.93
N ARG A 372 -4.76 -1.10 -46.01
CA ARG A 372 -3.83 -0.18 -46.74
C ARG A 372 -2.97 -0.99 -47.72
N ASP A 373 -2.35 -2.08 -47.30
CA ASP A 373 -1.91 -3.14 -48.23
C ASP A 373 -3.09 -4.00 -48.73
N ILE A 374 -4.34 -3.84 -48.25
CA ILE A 374 -5.50 -4.22 -49.09
C ILE A 374 -5.60 -3.29 -50.31
N ALA A 375 -5.27 -2.01 -50.16
CA ALA A 375 -5.00 -1.11 -51.29
C ALA A 375 -3.54 -1.21 -51.81
N GLY A 376 -2.82 -2.30 -51.51
CA GLY A 376 -1.36 -2.39 -51.74
C GLY A 376 -0.69 -3.76 -51.62
N GLY A 377 -1.38 -4.89 -51.90
CA GLY A 377 -0.70 -6.04 -52.48
C GLY A 377 -0.91 -7.48 -52.02
N ALA A 378 -1.93 -7.83 -51.23
CA ALA A 378 -2.23 -9.25 -50.97
C ALA A 378 -3.74 -9.55 -51.03
N SER A 379 -4.21 -10.02 -52.19
CA SER A 379 -5.57 -10.50 -52.40
C SER A 379 -5.59 -12.03 -52.51
N SER A 380 -6.31 -12.70 -51.61
CA SER A 380 -6.65 -14.11 -51.76
C SER A 380 -7.67 -14.27 -52.88
N ASN A 381 -7.31 -15.01 -53.93
CA ASN A 381 -8.25 -15.29 -55.01
C ASN A 381 -9.18 -16.44 -54.57
N GLY A 382 -10.48 -16.17 -54.43
CA GLY A 382 -11.44 -17.07 -53.81
C GLY A 382 -11.64 -18.37 -54.58
N GLY A 383 -11.58 -19.52 -53.88
CA GLY A 383 -11.63 -20.84 -54.53
C GLY A 383 -11.51 -22.04 -53.60
N THR A 384 -12.23 -22.07 -52.48
CA THR A 384 -12.24 -23.20 -51.53
C THR A 384 -13.14 -24.36 -52.00
N GLY A 385 -12.70 -25.06 -53.05
CA GLY A 385 -13.35 -26.27 -53.57
C GLY A 385 -12.55 -27.54 -53.29
N THR A 386 -12.71 -28.16 -52.13
CA THR A 386 -12.03 -29.43 -51.80
C THR A 386 -12.54 -30.59 -52.66
N LYS A 387 -11.73 -31.04 -53.63
CA LYS A 387 -11.87 -32.34 -54.31
C LYS A 387 -10.50 -33.00 -54.56
N PRO A 388 -10.40 -34.35 -54.54
CA PRO A 388 -9.10 -35.02 -54.61
C PRO A 388 -8.69 -35.46 -56.02
N GLN A 389 -7.36 -35.48 -56.25
CA GLN A 389 -6.62 -36.12 -57.38
C GLN A 389 -6.80 -35.54 -58.81
N PRO A 390 -5.85 -35.73 -59.76
CA PRO A 390 -4.46 -36.25 -59.68
C PRO A 390 -3.38 -35.23 -60.17
N PRO A 391 -2.06 -35.52 -60.09
CA PRO A 391 -1.01 -34.50 -60.36
C PRO A 391 -0.76 -34.19 -61.86
N PRO A 392 -0.51 -32.92 -62.23
CA PRO A 392 -0.03 -32.49 -63.55
C PRO A 392 1.52 -32.40 -63.62
N PRO A 393 2.13 -32.23 -64.82
CA PRO A 393 3.46 -32.79 -65.10
C PRO A 393 4.66 -31.87 -64.81
N THR A 394 5.78 -32.51 -64.45
CA THR A 394 7.11 -31.90 -64.33
C THR A 394 7.84 -31.81 -65.66
N ASP A 395 8.47 -30.66 -65.94
CA ASP A 395 9.51 -30.55 -66.97
C ASP A 395 10.46 -29.38 -66.63
N VAL A 396 11.52 -29.65 -65.84
CA VAL A 396 12.95 -29.47 -66.21
C VAL A 396 13.85 -30.14 -65.14
N GLY A 397 14.31 -31.37 -65.37
CA GLY A 397 15.62 -31.90 -64.93
C GLY A 397 16.08 -31.85 -63.45
N GLN A 398 15.28 -31.44 -62.48
CA GLN A 398 15.62 -31.43 -61.05
C GLN A 398 14.79 -32.48 -60.29
N ASP A 399 15.46 -33.27 -59.46
CA ASP A 399 14.83 -34.37 -58.72
C ASP A 399 14.19 -33.89 -57.42
N THR A 400 12.92 -33.52 -57.50
CA THR A 400 12.10 -33.02 -56.38
C THR A 400 11.33 -34.13 -55.65
N ARG A 401 11.70 -35.40 -55.84
CA ARG A 401 10.95 -36.54 -55.27
C ARG A 401 11.42 -36.85 -53.86
N ALA A 402 10.50 -37.22 -52.97
CA ALA A 402 10.86 -37.64 -51.63
C ALA A 402 11.72 -38.91 -51.67
N ALA A 403 12.81 -38.93 -50.90
CA ALA A 403 13.63 -40.12 -50.71
C ALA A 403 12.88 -41.19 -49.88
N ASN A 404 13.13 -42.47 -50.16
CA ASN A 404 12.60 -43.57 -49.34
C ASN A 404 13.15 -43.54 -47.91
N ALA A 405 12.39 -44.13 -46.98
CA ALA A 405 12.81 -44.31 -45.60
C ALA A 405 14.17 -45.06 -45.48
N PRO A 406 15.16 -44.53 -44.73
CA PRO A 406 16.38 -45.25 -44.42
C PRO A 406 16.10 -46.62 -43.79
N GLN A 407 16.64 -47.67 -44.41
CA GLN A 407 16.40 -49.07 -44.00
C GLN A 407 17.49 -49.55 -43.04
N GLY A 408 17.16 -50.50 -42.17
CA GLY A 408 18.12 -51.08 -41.23
C GLY A 408 18.67 -50.06 -40.25
N PHE A 409 17.82 -49.15 -39.77
CA PHE A 409 18.18 -48.22 -38.70
C PHE A 409 18.51 -49.01 -37.43
N MET A 410 19.61 -48.66 -36.76
CA MET A 410 20.09 -49.31 -35.55
C MET A 410 20.60 -48.26 -34.56
N LEU A 411 20.41 -48.54 -33.27
CA LEU A 411 20.89 -47.70 -32.16
C LEU A 411 21.70 -48.56 -31.19
N ASN A 412 22.79 -47.98 -30.70
CA ASN A 412 23.55 -48.45 -29.55
C ASN A 412 23.70 -47.27 -28.57
N SER A 413 23.77 -47.53 -27.25
CA SER A 413 24.00 -46.49 -26.25
C SER A 413 25.12 -46.88 -25.29
N GLN A 414 25.89 -45.90 -24.85
CA GLN A 414 27.01 -46.07 -23.93
C GLN A 414 27.00 -44.92 -22.90
N GLY A 415 27.04 -45.25 -21.62
CA GLY A 415 27.27 -44.27 -20.56
C GLY A 415 28.74 -43.85 -20.49
N TYR A 416 29.01 -42.59 -20.16
CA TYR A 416 30.35 -42.10 -19.88
C TYR A 416 30.34 -40.92 -18.90
N ILE A 417 31.38 -40.83 -18.07
CA ILE A 417 31.59 -39.68 -17.18
C ILE A 417 32.25 -38.54 -17.95
N ASN A 418 31.60 -37.37 -17.97
CA ASN A 418 32.12 -36.21 -18.68
C ASN A 418 33.25 -35.49 -17.91
N SER A 419 33.89 -34.49 -18.53
CA SER A 419 34.99 -33.72 -17.93
C SER A 419 34.59 -32.80 -16.76
N ALA A 420 33.32 -32.82 -16.33
CA ALA A 420 32.82 -32.20 -15.11
C ALA A 420 32.49 -33.22 -13.99
N GLY A 421 32.57 -34.53 -14.28
CA GLY A 421 32.14 -35.60 -13.37
C GLY A 421 30.64 -35.82 -13.38
N ILE A 422 29.95 -35.56 -14.49
CA ILE A 422 28.51 -35.83 -14.63
C ILE A 422 28.36 -37.02 -15.58
N PRO A 423 27.60 -38.07 -15.21
CA PRO A 423 27.31 -39.18 -16.12
C PRO A 423 26.45 -38.67 -17.27
N ARG A 424 26.81 -39.08 -18.48
CA ARG A 424 26.17 -38.67 -19.72
C ARG A 424 26.11 -39.84 -20.69
N GLY A 425 25.02 -39.89 -21.44
CA GLY A 425 24.86 -40.85 -22.53
C GLY A 425 25.51 -40.38 -23.82
N LEU A 426 26.09 -41.34 -24.53
CA LEU A 426 26.33 -41.32 -25.97
C LEU A 426 25.31 -42.25 -26.63
N ILE A 427 24.81 -41.88 -27.80
CA ILE A 427 24.16 -42.82 -28.73
C ILE A 427 24.99 -42.92 -30.01
N GLU A 428 25.07 -44.13 -30.54
CA GLU A 428 25.61 -44.43 -31.87
C GLU A 428 24.44 -44.90 -32.73
N ALA A 429 24.17 -44.18 -33.82
CA ALA A 429 23.09 -44.46 -34.75
C ALA A 429 23.67 -44.82 -36.13
N GLU A 430 23.16 -45.88 -36.75
CA GLU A 430 23.59 -46.36 -38.08
C GLU A 430 22.38 -46.75 -38.93
N TRP A 431 22.48 -46.61 -40.25
CA TRP A 431 21.44 -47.00 -41.22
C TRP A 431 22.04 -47.36 -42.57
N ALA A 432 21.24 -47.93 -43.48
CA ALA A 432 21.65 -48.18 -44.86
C ALA A 432 21.50 -46.93 -45.75
N ALA A 433 22.36 -46.80 -46.77
CA ALA A 433 22.30 -45.72 -47.73
C ALA A 433 21.01 -45.79 -48.59
N VAL A 434 20.22 -44.72 -48.57
CA VAL A 434 19.06 -44.55 -49.44
C VAL A 434 19.54 -44.21 -50.85
N THR A 435 19.01 -44.92 -51.84
CA THR A 435 19.37 -44.79 -53.26
C THR A 435 18.16 -44.65 -54.18
N THR A 436 16.95 -44.68 -53.62
CA THR A 436 15.68 -44.63 -54.38
C THR A 436 14.69 -43.65 -53.75
N ALA A 437 13.88 -43.03 -54.61
CA ALA A 437 12.73 -42.21 -54.25
C ALA A 437 11.48 -43.08 -53.98
N THR A 438 10.46 -42.46 -53.40
CA THR A 438 9.14 -43.07 -53.13
C THR A 438 8.40 -43.58 -54.36
N ASP A 439 8.81 -43.18 -55.58
CA ASP A 439 8.31 -43.74 -56.85
C ASP A 439 9.02 -45.04 -57.30
N GLY A 440 10.01 -45.51 -56.53
CA GLY A 440 10.77 -46.74 -56.79
C GLY A 440 11.94 -46.58 -57.76
N THR A 441 12.29 -45.36 -58.17
CA THR A 441 13.44 -45.09 -59.06
C THR A 441 14.60 -44.42 -58.32
N ASN A 442 15.77 -44.29 -58.96
CA ASN A 442 16.98 -43.77 -58.30
C ASN A 442 16.87 -42.27 -57.94
N ILE A 443 17.48 -41.88 -56.81
CA ILE A 443 17.61 -40.50 -56.32
C ILE A 443 19.01 -40.24 -55.73
N GLU A 444 19.45 -38.98 -55.75
CA GLU A 444 20.71 -38.51 -55.13
C GLU A 444 20.45 -37.92 -53.73
N ILE A 445 21.09 -38.49 -52.71
CA ILE A 445 21.01 -38.05 -51.31
C ILE A 445 22.23 -37.21 -50.97
N VAL A 446 21.99 -36.03 -50.40
CA VAL A 446 23.06 -35.09 -50.01
C VAL A 446 23.47 -35.30 -48.55
N ARG A 447 22.52 -35.66 -47.68
CA ARG A 447 22.73 -35.85 -46.23
C ARG A 447 21.60 -36.64 -45.60
N TYR A 448 21.75 -36.98 -44.33
CA TYR A 448 20.74 -37.53 -43.46
C TYR A 448 20.59 -36.64 -42.22
N ASP A 449 19.35 -36.46 -41.78
CA ASP A 449 19.05 -35.71 -40.55
C ASP A 449 18.49 -36.71 -39.51
N LEU A 450 19.20 -36.86 -38.39
CA LEU A 450 18.81 -37.70 -37.23
C LEU A 450 17.99 -36.86 -36.24
N TYR A 451 16.87 -37.40 -35.78
CA TYR A 451 15.99 -36.81 -34.80
C TYR A 451 15.86 -37.69 -33.55
N GLY A 452 15.62 -37.09 -32.40
CA GLY A 452 15.27 -37.81 -31.17
C GLY A 452 14.47 -36.99 -30.17
N ARG A 453 13.82 -37.66 -29.21
CA ARG A 453 13.06 -37.06 -28.10
C ARG A 453 12.99 -37.99 -26.88
N PRO A 454 12.79 -37.49 -25.65
CA PRO A 454 12.51 -38.34 -24.49
C PRO A 454 11.11 -38.99 -24.57
N LEU A 455 10.98 -40.24 -24.12
CA LEU A 455 9.76 -41.06 -24.23
C LEU A 455 8.54 -40.46 -23.51
N ASN A 456 8.76 -39.90 -22.32
CA ASN A 456 7.71 -39.32 -21.47
C ASN A 456 7.44 -37.83 -21.77
N SER A 457 8.00 -37.31 -22.85
CA SER A 457 7.90 -35.90 -23.21
C SER A 457 6.83 -35.69 -24.28
N GLU A 458 5.86 -34.81 -24.00
CA GLU A 458 5.01 -34.20 -25.04
C GLU A 458 5.80 -33.20 -25.92
N GLN A 459 7.14 -33.14 -25.78
CA GLN A 459 7.99 -32.34 -26.64
C GLN A 459 8.22 -33.00 -28.00
N ASN A 460 8.52 -32.10 -28.92
CA ASN A 460 8.77 -32.31 -30.33
C ASN A 460 10.03 -33.13 -30.61
N TRP A 461 10.14 -33.60 -31.85
CA TRP A 461 11.31 -34.31 -32.32
C TRP A 461 12.47 -33.35 -32.54
N PHE A 462 13.48 -33.37 -31.67
CA PHE A 462 14.68 -32.55 -31.84
C PHE A 462 15.54 -33.11 -32.96
N ARG A 463 15.93 -32.29 -33.95
CA ARG A 463 17.01 -32.67 -34.89
C ARG A 463 18.34 -32.65 -34.14
N LEU A 464 18.88 -33.83 -33.86
CA LEU A 464 20.09 -34.04 -33.09
C LEU A 464 21.35 -33.85 -33.95
N ALA A 465 21.36 -34.43 -35.14
CA ALA A 465 22.53 -34.41 -36.01
C ALA A 465 22.17 -34.34 -37.49
N ARG A 466 23.11 -33.79 -38.27
CA ARG A 466 23.09 -33.72 -39.72
C ARG A 466 24.40 -34.31 -40.22
N VAL A 467 24.34 -35.34 -41.05
CA VAL A 467 25.52 -36.08 -41.50
C VAL A 467 25.45 -36.46 -42.98
N ASP A 468 26.58 -36.36 -43.66
CA ASP A 468 26.71 -36.73 -45.09
C ASP A 468 26.90 -38.25 -45.27
N GLY A 469 27.13 -38.98 -44.18
CA GLY A 469 27.27 -40.45 -44.12
C GLY A 469 26.10 -41.13 -43.45
N THR A 470 26.17 -42.46 -43.32
CA THR A 470 25.07 -43.30 -42.79
C THR A 470 25.27 -43.76 -41.34
N HIS A 471 26.12 -43.05 -40.59
CA HIS A 471 26.42 -43.31 -39.19
C HIS A 471 26.68 -41.98 -38.48
N VAL A 472 26.24 -41.87 -37.22
CA VAL A 472 26.57 -40.73 -36.34
C VAL A 472 26.62 -41.17 -34.87
N ALA A 473 27.61 -40.66 -34.14
CA ALA A 473 27.63 -40.68 -32.69
C ALA A 473 27.18 -39.31 -32.16
N HIS A 474 26.22 -39.28 -31.24
CA HIS A 474 25.65 -38.04 -30.69
C HIS A 474 25.59 -38.06 -29.16
N SER A 475 25.91 -36.90 -28.56
CA SER A 475 26.02 -36.68 -27.12
C SER A 475 25.98 -35.16 -26.85
N PRO A 476 25.62 -34.72 -25.63
CA PRO A 476 25.36 -35.54 -24.44
C PRO A 476 23.86 -35.78 -24.20
N PHE A 477 23.51 -36.99 -23.76
CA PHE A 477 22.19 -37.31 -23.20
C PHE A 477 22.25 -37.38 -21.67
N ASP A 478 21.12 -37.20 -21.00
CA ASP A 478 20.97 -37.58 -19.59
C ASP A 478 20.79 -39.11 -19.50
N VAL A 479 21.49 -39.73 -18.56
CA VAL A 479 21.52 -41.19 -18.34
C VAL A 479 20.22 -41.69 -17.72
N GLY A 480 19.86 -42.96 -17.98
CA GLY A 480 18.62 -43.57 -17.51
C GLY A 480 17.33 -43.01 -18.15
N GLU A 481 17.42 -41.94 -18.94
CA GLU A 481 16.28 -41.48 -19.74
C GLU A 481 16.01 -42.44 -20.91
N VAL A 482 14.75 -42.75 -21.15
CA VAL A 482 14.36 -43.49 -22.36
C VAL A 482 14.10 -42.51 -23.50
N TRP A 483 14.81 -42.66 -24.61
CA TRP A 483 14.71 -41.80 -25.78
C TRP A 483 14.21 -42.56 -27.01
N GLN A 484 13.44 -41.87 -27.86
CA GLN A 484 13.02 -42.33 -29.18
C GLN A 484 13.84 -41.61 -30.25
N PHE A 485 14.22 -42.30 -31.33
CA PHE A 485 14.99 -41.77 -32.46
C PHE A 485 14.35 -42.14 -33.80
N LYS A 486 14.52 -41.29 -34.81
CA LYS A 486 14.16 -41.54 -36.22
C LYS A 486 15.15 -40.82 -37.15
N VAL A 487 15.40 -41.34 -38.34
CA VAL A 487 16.30 -40.72 -39.32
C VAL A 487 15.61 -40.61 -40.69
N CYS A 488 15.85 -39.52 -41.43
CA CYS A 488 15.40 -39.37 -42.82
C CYS A 488 16.57 -39.04 -43.74
N ALA A 489 16.45 -39.46 -45.01
CA ALA A 489 17.37 -39.06 -46.06
C ALA A 489 16.91 -37.74 -46.69
N VAL A 490 17.85 -36.83 -46.98
CA VAL A 490 17.57 -35.52 -47.57
C VAL A 490 18.16 -35.46 -48.99
N ALA A 491 17.30 -35.38 -49.99
CA ALA A 491 17.71 -35.20 -51.38
C ALA A 491 17.96 -33.71 -51.71
N GLN A 492 18.77 -33.44 -52.74
CA GLN A 492 19.27 -32.10 -53.03
C GLN A 492 18.17 -31.04 -53.26
N TYR A 493 17.02 -31.44 -53.82
CA TYR A 493 15.95 -30.53 -54.23
C TYR A 493 14.56 -30.94 -53.69
N ALA A 494 14.46 -31.94 -52.81
CA ALA A 494 13.18 -32.46 -52.31
C ALA A 494 12.97 -32.30 -50.80
N GLY A 495 13.96 -31.80 -50.06
CA GLY A 495 13.90 -31.73 -48.60
C GLY A 495 14.03 -33.11 -47.94
N ALA A 496 13.47 -33.23 -46.73
CA ALA A 496 13.45 -34.50 -45.98
C ALA A 496 12.51 -35.51 -46.65
N GLY A 497 13.04 -36.70 -46.96
CA GLY A 497 12.25 -37.84 -47.39
C GLY A 497 11.54 -38.54 -46.23
N GLU A 498 11.03 -39.75 -46.50
CA GLU A 498 10.38 -40.55 -45.46
C GLU A 498 11.33 -40.87 -44.30
N PHE A 499 10.77 -40.95 -43.10
CA PHE A 499 11.50 -41.35 -41.89
C PHE A 499 11.63 -42.86 -41.79
N SER A 500 12.72 -43.32 -41.17
CA SER A 500 12.89 -44.69 -40.68
C SER A 500 11.77 -45.09 -39.71
N GLU A 501 11.72 -46.37 -39.37
CA GLU A 501 11.01 -46.78 -38.16
C GLU A 501 11.55 -46.03 -36.92
N ILE A 502 10.66 -45.75 -35.97
CA ILE A 502 11.04 -45.15 -34.68
C ILE A 502 11.63 -46.23 -33.80
N LEU A 503 12.91 -46.08 -33.44
CA LEU A 503 13.56 -46.94 -32.46
C LEU A 503 13.62 -46.25 -31.10
N GLN A 504 13.46 -47.04 -30.04
CA GLN A 504 13.53 -46.58 -28.66
C GLN A 504 14.74 -47.24 -28.00
N VAL A 505 15.54 -46.44 -27.29
CA VAL A 505 16.69 -46.91 -26.51
C VAL A 505 16.70 -46.20 -25.15
N GLU A 506 16.97 -46.96 -24.10
CA GLU A 506 17.26 -46.41 -22.79
C GLU A 506 18.72 -45.95 -22.80
N ILE A 507 18.96 -44.69 -22.43
CA ILE A 507 20.29 -44.12 -22.44
C ILE A 507 21.10 -44.81 -21.35
N ALA A 508 22.12 -45.56 -21.76
CA ALA A 508 22.93 -46.36 -20.85
C ALA A 508 23.60 -45.48 -19.79
N ASP A 509 23.50 -45.90 -18.53
CA ASP A 509 24.15 -45.26 -17.39
C ASP A 509 25.57 -45.82 -17.17
N ASP A 510 26.32 -45.23 -16.25
CA ASP A 510 27.51 -45.87 -15.68
C ASP A 510 27.10 -47.01 -14.75
N GLU A 511 27.76 -48.16 -14.85
CA GLU A 511 27.55 -49.33 -14.00
C GLU A 511 28.77 -49.60 -13.07
N ILE A 512 29.78 -48.73 -13.07
CA ILE A 512 31.05 -48.93 -12.35
C ILE A 512 31.00 -48.22 -10.99
N PRO A 513 30.91 -48.94 -9.85
CA PRO A 513 30.82 -48.29 -8.56
C PRO A 513 32.08 -47.52 -8.17
N PRO A 514 31.95 -46.43 -7.39
CA PRO A 514 33.09 -45.71 -6.86
C PRO A 514 33.89 -46.60 -5.88
N PRO A 515 35.19 -46.36 -5.68
CA PRO A 515 35.99 -47.08 -4.68
C PRO A 515 35.47 -46.85 -3.25
N ALA A 516 35.71 -47.81 -2.35
CA ALA A 516 35.32 -47.70 -0.96
C ALA A 516 35.93 -46.46 -0.27
N PRO A 517 35.15 -45.68 0.50
CA PRO A 517 35.64 -44.53 1.26
C PRO A 517 36.54 -44.92 2.43
N SER A 518 37.35 -43.95 2.89
CA SER A 518 38.13 -44.03 4.13
C SER A 518 37.23 -44.26 5.36
N THR A 519 37.82 -44.75 6.46
CA THR A 519 37.07 -45.05 7.69
C THR A 519 36.62 -43.76 8.39
N PRO A 520 35.36 -43.64 8.85
CA PRO A 520 34.84 -42.41 9.46
C PRO A 520 35.65 -41.91 10.66
N VAL A 521 35.94 -40.62 10.70
CA VAL A 521 36.54 -39.96 11.85
C VAL A 521 35.41 -39.44 12.74
N LEU A 522 35.29 -40.00 13.94
CA LEU A 522 34.20 -39.70 14.87
C LEU A 522 34.66 -38.83 16.02
N SER A 523 33.84 -37.85 16.39
CA SER A 523 33.97 -37.11 17.66
C SER A 523 32.58 -36.89 18.25
N SER A 524 32.43 -37.01 19.58
CA SER A 524 31.14 -36.78 20.23
C SER A 524 31.22 -35.61 21.19
N ARG A 525 30.19 -34.76 21.13
CA ARG A 525 29.98 -33.62 22.02
C ARG A 525 28.53 -33.19 21.88
N LEU A 526 27.98 -32.59 22.93
CA LEU A 526 26.65 -31.96 22.91
C LEU A 526 25.46 -32.92 22.70
N GLY A 527 25.58 -34.20 23.08
CA GLY A 527 24.56 -35.21 22.79
C GLY A 527 24.53 -35.67 21.33
N THR A 528 25.54 -35.30 20.56
CA THR A 528 25.63 -35.58 19.12
C THR A 528 26.93 -36.32 18.78
N VAL A 529 26.94 -37.02 17.66
CA VAL A 529 28.15 -37.60 17.07
C VAL A 529 28.46 -36.86 15.78
N ARG A 530 29.52 -36.05 15.81
CA ARG A 530 30.12 -35.44 14.63
C ARG A 530 30.88 -36.55 13.86
N VAL A 531 30.41 -36.82 12.66
CA VAL A 531 30.94 -37.80 11.71
C VAL A 531 31.65 -37.04 10.60
N GLU A 532 32.94 -37.28 10.42
CA GLU A 532 33.79 -36.61 9.44
C GLU A 532 34.44 -37.59 8.48
N TRP A 533 34.49 -37.18 7.21
CA TRP A 533 35.22 -37.83 6.14
C TRP A 533 36.37 -36.93 5.67
N ASP A 534 37.48 -37.52 5.23
CA ASP A 534 38.70 -36.79 4.82
C ASP A 534 38.78 -36.51 3.32
N GLY A 535 37.75 -36.91 2.55
CA GLY A 535 37.71 -36.77 1.10
C GLY A 535 38.42 -37.90 0.34
N GLN A 536 38.86 -38.96 1.04
CA GLN A 536 39.71 -40.02 0.47
C GLN A 536 39.02 -41.39 0.39
N THR A 537 39.53 -42.21 -0.52
CA THR A 537 39.28 -43.66 -0.60
C THR A 537 39.99 -44.40 0.54
N PHE A 538 39.66 -45.68 0.75
CA PHE A 538 40.26 -46.48 1.83
C PHE A 538 41.79 -46.63 1.75
N ASP A 539 42.37 -46.50 0.54
CA ASP A 539 43.80 -46.54 0.27
C ASP A 539 44.49 -45.16 0.25
N GLY A 540 43.74 -44.08 0.55
CA GLY A 540 44.26 -42.72 0.68
C GLY A 540 44.41 -41.94 -0.64
N ALA A 541 43.76 -42.40 -1.72
CA ALA A 541 43.62 -41.64 -2.96
C ALA A 541 42.43 -40.65 -2.86
N GLY A 542 42.40 -39.65 -3.74
CA GLY A 542 41.23 -38.78 -3.87
C GLY A 542 40.09 -39.51 -4.59
N MET A 543 38.84 -39.26 -4.18
CA MET A 543 37.68 -39.86 -4.85
C MET A 543 37.58 -39.48 -6.34
N PRO A 544 37.03 -40.38 -7.17
CA PRO A 544 36.59 -40.08 -8.53
C PRO A 544 35.64 -38.87 -8.61
N ARG A 545 35.57 -38.26 -9.80
CA ARG A 545 34.94 -36.94 -10.01
C ARG A 545 33.42 -37.02 -10.14
N ASP A 546 32.93 -38.20 -10.46
CA ASP A 546 31.54 -38.65 -10.56
C ASP A 546 30.87 -38.90 -9.20
N LEU A 547 31.61 -38.84 -8.08
CA LEU A 547 31.04 -38.94 -6.74
C LEU A 547 29.83 -38.00 -6.57
N SER A 548 28.69 -38.57 -6.19
CA SER A 548 27.48 -37.83 -5.82
C SER A 548 27.57 -37.44 -4.34
N HIS A 549 27.69 -38.46 -3.48
CA HIS A 549 27.69 -38.29 -2.05
C HIS A 549 28.32 -39.49 -1.32
N ILE A 550 28.59 -39.32 -0.03
CA ILE A 550 28.86 -40.44 0.88
C ILE A 550 27.62 -40.68 1.74
N GLU A 551 27.05 -41.87 1.64
CA GLU A 551 26.03 -42.37 2.56
C GLU A 551 26.64 -42.63 3.94
N VAL A 552 25.99 -42.11 4.99
CA VAL A 552 26.39 -42.28 6.39
C VAL A 552 25.44 -43.26 7.04
N HIS A 553 25.90 -44.50 7.23
CA HIS A 553 25.11 -45.54 7.88
C HIS A 553 25.47 -45.69 9.35
N VAL A 554 24.47 -45.96 10.18
CA VAL A 554 24.60 -46.22 11.60
C VAL A 554 24.03 -47.60 11.94
N GLY A 555 24.83 -48.44 12.59
CA GLY A 555 24.46 -49.77 13.03
C GLY A 555 24.34 -49.90 14.55
N SER A 556 23.61 -50.94 14.98
CA SER A 556 23.45 -51.32 16.39
C SER A 556 24.55 -52.27 16.92
N ASP A 557 25.54 -52.61 16.08
CA ASP A 557 26.65 -53.51 16.39
C ASP A 557 27.87 -53.14 15.51
N PRO A 558 29.13 -53.26 15.97
CA PRO A 558 30.30 -52.87 15.19
C PRO A 558 30.56 -53.73 13.94
N ALA A 559 29.88 -54.87 13.76
CA ALA A 559 29.95 -55.72 12.58
C ALA A 559 28.71 -55.61 11.68
N PHE A 560 27.89 -54.55 11.83
CA PHE A 560 26.74 -54.35 10.95
C PHE A 560 27.15 -54.18 9.48
N THR A 561 26.32 -54.68 8.57
CA THR A 561 26.44 -54.38 7.15
C THR A 561 25.54 -53.19 6.80
N PRO A 562 26.05 -52.16 6.13
CA PRO A 562 25.22 -51.10 5.57
C PRO A 562 24.04 -51.64 4.74
N THR A 563 22.87 -51.05 4.97
CA THR A 563 21.63 -51.29 4.23
C THR A 563 20.86 -49.97 4.12
N PRO A 564 19.84 -49.86 3.24
CA PRO A 564 18.96 -48.70 3.20
C PRO A 564 18.25 -48.42 4.54
N ALA A 565 18.07 -49.43 5.39
CA ALA A 565 17.48 -49.28 6.73
C ALA A 565 18.46 -48.74 7.80
N SER A 566 19.77 -48.77 7.53
CA SER A 566 20.80 -48.20 8.41
C SER A 566 21.32 -46.85 7.93
N LEU A 567 20.86 -46.33 6.79
CA LEU A 567 21.22 -44.99 6.29
C LEU A 567 20.62 -43.91 7.20
N VAL A 568 21.44 -42.95 7.67
CA VAL A 568 21.00 -41.88 8.58
C VAL A 568 21.24 -40.47 8.04
N ASP A 569 22.29 -40.23 7.26
CA ASP A 569 22.48 -38.96 6.52
C ASP A 569 23.37 -39.16 5.27
N THR A 570 23.54 -38.11 4.47
CA THR A 570 24.44 -38.09 3.31
C THR A 570 25.38 -36.87 3.32
N LEU A 571 26.62 -37.08 2.89
CA LEU A 571 27.66 -36.05 2.73
C LEU A 571 27.77 -35.66 1.25
N VAL A 572 27.32 -34.45 0.89
CA VAL A 572 27.20 -34.01 -0.50
C VAL A 572 28.13 -32.83 -0.78
N GLY A 573 28.90 -32.88 -1.89
CA GLY A 573 29.80 -31.80 -2.30
C GLY A 573 30.96 -31.56 -1.34
N GLU A 574 31.27 -30.29 -1.03
CA GLU A 574 32.32 -29.92 -0.06
C GLU A 574 31.96 -30.25 1.40
N ARG A 575 30.73 -30.71 1.68
CA ARG A 575 30.29 -31.08 3.03
C ARG A 575 30.92 -32.41 3.44
N ASN A 576 32.15 -32.36 3.91
CA ASN A 576 32.88 -33.52 4.47
C ASN A 576 32.37 -33.97 5.86
N LEU A 577 31.25 -33.42 6.34
CA LEU A 577 30.82 -33.48 7.73
C LEU A 577 29.31 -33.62 7.91
N THR A 578 28.92 -34.53 8.81
CA THR A 578 27.59 -34.48 9.44
C THR A 578 27.66 -34.60 10.96
N VAL A 579 26.53 -34.32 11.60
CA VAL A 579 26.31 -34.39 13.04
C VAL A 579 25.05 -35.22 13.24
N LEU A 580 25.23 -36.46 13.71
CA LEU A 580 24.14 -37.35 14.08
C LEU A 580 23.52 -36.82 15.38
N THR A 581 22.24 -36.48 15.32
CA THR A 581 21.41 -36.00 16.43
C THR A 581 20.44 -37.08 16.90
N ASP A 582 19.69 -36.82 17.97
CA ASP A 582 18.66 -37.73 18.54
C ASP A 582 19.18 -39.11 18.96
N LEU A 583 20.50 -39.25 19.12
CA LEU A 583 21.15 -40.47 19.58
C LEU A 583 21.05 -40.60 21.12
N PRO A 584 20.75 -41.79 21.67
CA PRO A 584 20.72 -42.01 23.10
C PRO A 584 22.08 -41.69 23.76
N TYR A 585 22.07 -41.03 24.91
CA TYR A 585 23.31 -40.69 25.61
C TYR A 585 23.96 -41.92 26.24
N ASN A 586 25.29 -41.95 26.25
CA ASN A 586 26.13 -43.04 26.74
C ASN A 586 25.99 -44.38 25.99
N THR A 587 25.33 -44.44 24.82
CA THR A 587 25.37 -45.61 23.95
C THR A 587 26.50 -45.50 22.93
N ASP A 588 27.07 -46.64 22.54
CA ASP A 588 27.99 -46.71 21.41
C ASP A 588 27.22 -46.58 20.09
N VAL A 589 27.82 -45.85 19.15
CA VAL A 589 27.29 -45.59 17.82
C VAL A 589 28.34 -46.03 16.81
N HIS A 590 27.96 -46.98 15.96
CA HIS A 590 28.81 -47.61 14.96
C HIS A 590 28.49 -47.02 13.60
N VAL A 591 29.46 -46.36 12.97
CA VAL A 591 29.27 -45.62 11.72
C VAL A 591 30.13 -46.21 10.62
N ALA A 592 29.54 -46.38 9.44
CA ALA A 592 30.24 -46.73 8.20
C ALA A 592 29.80 -45.82 7.06
N PHE A 593 30.68 -45.66 6.08
CA PHE A 593 30.42 -44.91 4.86
C PHE A 593 30.23 -45.87 3.67
N VAL A 594 29.33 -45.51 2.76
CA VAL A 594 29.26 -46.06 1.41
C VAL A 594 29.38 -44.88 0.46
N ALA A 595 30.28 -44.94 -0.52
CA ALA A 595 30.35 -43.91 -1.56
C ALA A 595 29.32 -44.23 -2.63
N VAL A 596 28.57 -43.22 -3.07
CA VAL A 596 27.59 -43.34 -4.15
C VAL A 596 27.95 -42.34 -5.23
N ASP A 597 28.10 -42.80 -6.47
CA ASP A 597 28.34 -41.94 -7.62
C ASP A 597 27.04 -41.27 -8.10
N ARG A 598 27.10 -40.52 -9.19
CA ARG A 598 25.94 -39.81 -9.77
C ARG A 598 25.04 -40.69 -10.63
N SER A 599 25.33 -41.98 -10.68
CA SER A 599 24.59 -43.05 -11.37
C SER A 599 24.00 -44.04 -10.36
N ASP A 600 23.94 -43.66 -9.08
CA ASP A 600 23.48 -44.45 -7.93
C ASP A 600 24.23 -45.78 -7.70
N ASN A 601 25.43 -45.97 -8.28
CA ASN A 601 26.25 -47.13 -7.96
C ASN A 601 26.88 -46.97 -6.58
N SER A 602 26.69 -47.98 -5.72
CA SER A 602 27.20 -48.01 -4.35
C SER A 602 28.53 -48.75 -4.24
N SER A 603 29.52 -48.14 -3.58
CA SER A 603 30.81 -48.77 -3.28
C SER A 603 30.69 -49.95 -2.30
N ASP A 604 31.76 -50.74 -2.19
CA ASP A 604 31.99 -51.51 -0.96
C ASP A 604 32.02 -50.55 0.26
N PRO A 605 31.49 -50.95 1.44
CA PRO A 605 31.56 -50.14 2.65
C PRO A 605 32.98 -49.81 3.13
N SER A 606 33.13 -48.67 3.80
CA SER A 606 34.31 -48.35 4.60
C SER A 606 34.47 -49.32 5.79
N GLY A 607 35.62 -49.24 6.47
CA GLY A 607 35.72 -49.73 7.84
C GLY A 607 34.70 -49.05 8.76
N VAL A 608 34.22 -49.77 9.77
CA VAL A 608 33.30 -49.25 10.80
C VAL A 608 34.09 -48.51 11.88
N SER A 609 33.68 -47.27 12.17
CA SER A 609 34.20 -46.47 13.28
C SER A 609 33.19 -46.47 14.44
N THR A 610 33.64 -46.40 15.69
CA THR A 610 32.76 -46.50 16.86
C THR A 610 33.06 -45.39 17.87
N ILE A 611 32.02 -44.75 18.40
CA ILE A 611 32.15 -43.78 19.49
C ILE A 611 30.93 -43.82 20.43
N GLN A 612 31.16 -43.55 21.71
CA GLN A 612 30.08 -43.36 22.69
C GLN A 612 29.52 -41.94 22.62
N VAL A 613 28.20 -41.79 22.63
CA VAL A 613 27.51 -40.49 22.62
C VAL A 613 27.68 -39.76 23.96
N GLN A 614 28.31 -38.59 23.94
CA GLN A 614 28.55 -37.73 25.12
C GLN A 614 27.53 -36.58 25.19
N PRO A 615 26.73 -36.45 26.26
CA PRO A 615 25.75 -35.36 26.42
C PRO A 615 26.37 -33.95 26.49
N LEU A 616 25.57 -32.90 26.21
CA LEU A 616 25.94 -31.49 26.42
C LEU A 616 26.01 -31.16 27.92
N VAL A 617 24.85 -31.34 28.53
CA VAL A 617 24.45 -31.31 29.94
C VAL A 617 23.16 -32.14 29.98
N ASP A 618 22.76 -32.63 31.15
CA ASP A 618 21.84 -33.80 31.26
C ASP A 618 20.40 -33.65 30.69
N THR A 619 19.99 -32.51 30.12
CA THR A 619 18.69 -32.37 29.43
C THR A 619 18.64 -31.16 28.49
N ASP A 620 18.15 -31.33 27.26
CA ASP A 620 17.69 -30.25 26.37
C ASP A 620 16.15 -30.23 26.32
N ILE A 621 15.54 -29.05 26.42
CA ILE A 621 14.07 -28.87 26.42
C ILE A 621 13.70 -27.71 25.49
N ILE A 622 13.11 -28.04 24.34
CA ILE A 622 12.59 -27.07 23.36
C ILE A 622 11.17 -27.46 22.99
N GLY A 623 10.21 -26.56 23.21
CA GLY A 623 8.82 -26.72 22.79
C GLY A 623 7.86 -27.31 23.84
N GLU A 624 8.35 -27.93 24.91
CA GLU A 624 7.52 -28.42 26.02
C GLU A 624 7.64 -27.54 27.28
N ILE A 625 6.70 -27.74 28.21
CA ILE A 625 6.71 -27.13 29.54
C ILE A 625 7.91 -27.70 30.31
N ILE A 626 8.90 -26.85 30.61
CA ILE A 626 9.93 -27.19 31.60
C ILE A 626 9.23 -27.26 32.96
N ASP A 627 8.96 -28.47 33.45
CA ASP A 627 8.41 -28.66 34.79
C ASP A 627 9.45 -28.32 35.88
N SER A 628 8.98 -28.20 37.12
CA SER A 628 9.85 -27.84 38.25
C SER A 628 10.92 -28.89 38.59
N ALA A 629 10.83 -30.13 38.11
CA ALA A 629 11.85 -31.15 38.36
C ALA A 629 13.08 -30.95 37.46
N HIS A 630 12.91 -30.31 36.30
CA HIS A 630 13.99 -30.00 35.37
C HIS A 630 14.64 -28.61 35.62
N ILE A 631 14.09 -27.81 36.54
CA ILE A 631 14.70 -26.55 36.99
C ILE A 631 15.39 -26.76 38.34
N LYS A 632 16.70 -26.58 38.37
CA LYS A 632 17.48 -26.61 39.61
C LYS A 632 17.29 -25.31 40.39
N ASP A 633 16.95 -25.40 41.68
CA ASP A 633 16.74 -24.23 42.54
C ASP A 633 17.87 -23.19 42.42
N GLY A 634 17.48 -21.93 42.18
CA GLY A 634 18.38 -20.78 42.13
C GLY A 634 19.20 -20.62 40.84
N THR A 635 19.03 -21.45 39.79
CA THR A 635 19.86 -21.35 38.58
C THR A 635 19.34 -20.40 37.49
N LEU A 636 18.04 -20.07 37.50
CA LEU A 636 17.43 -19.12 36.57
C LEU A 636 17.65 -17.66 37.02
N VAL A 637 18.88 -17.17 36.85
CA VAL A 637 19.24 -15.78 37.17
C VAL A 637 18.99 -14.86 35.96
N ALA A 638 18.12 -13.87 36.16
CA ALA A 638 17.56 -13.05 35.08
C ALA A 638 18.60 -12.21 34.29
N SER A 639 19.79 -11.96 34.82
CA SER A 639 20.81 -11.11 34.18
C SER A 639 21.42 -11.69 32.90
N GLU A 640 21.30 -13.00 32.67
CA GLU A 640 21.92 -13.70 31.54
C GLU A 640 21.00 -14.71 30.84
N LYS A 641 19.95 -15.20 31.53
CA LYS A 641 19.13 -16.34 31.07
C LYS A 641 17.70 -15.97 30.68
N ILE A 642 17.28 -14.75 30.95
CA ILE A 642 15.93 -14.25 30.62
C ILE A 642 16.12 -12.93 29.86
N VAL A 643 15.65 -12.88 28.61
CA VAL A 643 15.67 -11.63 27.83
C VAL A 643 14.68 -10.66 28.48
N GLY A 644 15.10 -9.40 28.65
CA GLY A 644 14.26 -8.36 29.25
C GLY A 644 12.87 -8.26 28.59
N GLU A 645 11.85 -7.96 29.40
CA GLU A 645 10.45 -7.78 28.98
C GLU A 645 9.73 -9.03 28.44
N THR A 646 10.39 -10.19 28.31
CA THR A 646 9.75 -11.43 27.82
C THR A 646 8.71 -12.01 28.80
N ILE A 647 8.94 -11.89 30.11
CA ILE A 647 7.95 -12.28 31.13
C ILE A 647 7.02 -11.09 31.40
N THR A 648 5.95 -11.00 30.61
CA THR A 648 4.89 -9.99 30.80
C THR A 648 3.94 -10.38 31.92
N GLY A 649 3.21 -9.41 32.49
CA GLY A 649 2.28 -9.67 33.60
C GLY A 649 1.16 -10.67 33.30
N GLY A 650 0.81 -10.89 32.03
CA GLY A 650 -0.16 -11.91 31.61
C GLY A 650 0.38 -13.35 31.63
N LEU A 651 1.71 -13.52 31.70
CA LEU A 651 2.39 -14.83 31.82
C LEU A 651 2.63 -15.23 33.28
N ILE A 652 2.33 -14.35 34.23
CA ILE A 652 2.46 -14.61 35.67
C ILE A 652 1.09 -14.99 36.22
N GLN A 653 0.97 -16.21 36.76
CA GLN A 653 -0.27 -16.65 37.40
C GLN A 653 -0.62 -15.74 38.60
N ALA A 654 -1.92 -15.47 38.79
CA ALA A 654 -2.38 -14.72 39.95
C ALA A 654 -1.85 -15.34 41.27
N LEU A 655 -1.31 -14.49 42.14
CA LEU A 655 -0.65 -14.85 43.41
C LEU A 655 0.70 -15.58 43.32
N ALA A 656 1.30 -15.77 42.13
CA ALA A 656 2.60 -16.44 42.01
C ALA A 656 3.78 -15.66 42.63
N ILE A 657 3.67 -14.34 42.78
CA ILE A 657 4.69 -13.50 43.43
C ILE A 657 4.29 -13.24 44.88
N GLU A 658 4.81 -14.07 45.78
CA GLU A 658 4.71 -13.84 47.23
C GLU A 658 5.56 -12.65 47.70
N ALA A 659 5.18 -12.05 48.83
CA ALA A 659 5.86 -10.86 49.37
C ALA A 659 7.36 -11.05 49.64
N GLY A 660 7.80 -12.26 49.97
CA GLY A 660 9.22 -12.58 50.19
C GLY A 660 10.09 -12.55 48.93
N HIS A 661 9.48 -12.62 47.74
CA HIS A 661 10.17 -12.54 46.45
C HIS A 661 10.35 -11.08 45.95
N ILE A 662 9.76 -10.11 46.65
CA ILE A 662 9.83 -8.69 46.30
C ILE A 662 10.98 -8.05 47.10
N ALA A 663 12.05 -7.66 46.40
CA ALA A 663 13.16 -6.95 47.03
C ALA A 663 12.72 -5.59 47.61
N ALA A 664 13.41 -5.12 48.66
CA ALA A 664 13.15 -3.81 49.24
C ALA A 664 13.26 -2.70 48.17
N ASN A 665 12.26 -1.83 48.11
CA ASN A 665 12.10 -0.75 47.11
C ASN A 665 11.88 -1.21 45.65
N ALA A 666 11.64 -2.50 45.36
CA ALA A 666 11.35 -2.97 44.00
C ALA A 666 10.02 -2.42 43.43
N ILE A 667 9.07 -2.08 44.29
CA ILE A 667 7.81 -1.43 43.93
C ILE A 667 7.91 0.05 44.32
N THR A 668 8.14 0.92 43.33
CA THR A 668 8.13 2.38 43.48
C THR A 668 6.72 2.95 43.30
N ALA A 669 6.49 4.19 43.72
CA ALA A 669 5.14 4.80 43.77
C ALA A 669 4.44 4.85 42.39
N ASP A 670 5.19 4.97 41.29
CA ASP A 670 4.69 4.92 39.91
C ASP A 670 4.24 3.52 39.45
N LYS A 671 4.63 2.46 40.18
CA LYS A 671 4.19 1.08 39.92
C LYS A 671 2.89 0.71 40.64
N ILE A 672 2.37 1.62 41.47
CA ILE A 672 1.14 1.42 42.24
C ILE A 672 0.03 2.24 41.58
N ALA A 673 -0.99 1.55 41.05
CA ALA A 673 -2.15 2.23 40.46
C ALA A 673 -2.88 3.07 41.53
N ALA A 674 -3.30 4.29 41.16
CA ALA A 674 -3.99 5.19 42.09
C ALA A 674 -5.23 4.52 42.71
N GLY A 675 -5.33 4.53 44.03
CA GLY A 675 -6.43 3.91 44.78
C GLY A 675 -6.36 2.38 44.95
N SER A 676 -5.33 1.70 44.42
CA SER A 676 -5.18 0.23 44.58
C SER A 676 -4.88 -0.22 46.01
N ILE A 677 -4.23 0.63 46.82
CA ILE A 677 -4.03 0.41 48.25
C ILE A 677 -5.22 1.03 49.00
N THR A 678 -6.20 0.20 49.35
CA THR A 678 -7.36 0.61 50.16
C THR A 678 -7.09 0.43 51.66
N ALA A 679 -7.93 1.03 52.51
CA ALA A 679 -7.82 0.89 53.96
C ALA A 679 -7.84 -0.57 54.45
N GLU A 680 -8.56 -1.46 53.77
CA GLU A 680 -8.59 -2.91 54.06
C GLU A 680 -7.26 -3.63 53.73
N LYS A 681 -6.44 -3.06 52.83
CA LYS A 681 -5.11 -3.59 52.48
C LYS A 681 -3.99 -3.03 53.36
N LEU A 682 -4.31 -2.14 54.30
CA LEU A 682 -3.41 -1.63 55.31
C LEU A 682 -3.75 -2.27 56.66
N ARG A 683 -2.73 -2.71 57.40
CA ARG A 683 -2.93 -3.15 58.79
C ARG A 683 -3.13 -1.91 59.65
N ILE A 684 -4.04 -1.96 60.63
CA ILE A 684 -4.19 -0.87 61.62
C ILE A 684 -2.82 -0.58 62.26
N GLY A 685 -2.44 0.70 62.23
CA GLY A 685 -1.12 1.18 62.68
C GLY A 685 0.07 0.97 61.73
N SER A 686 -0.10 0.44 60.51
CA SER A 686 1.01 0.28 59.56
C SER A 686 1.49 1.58 58.91
N VAL A 687 0.69 2.64 59.01
CA VAL A 687 1.08 4.02 58.73
C VAL A 687 0.95 4.80 60.03
N THR A 688 2.06 5.29 60.58
CA THR A 688 2.10 6.06 61.82
C THR A 688 1.96 7.57 61.54
N PRO A 689 1.53 8.40 62.50
CA PRO A 689 1.48 9.86 62.33
C PRO A 689 2.84 10.52 62.02
N SER A 690 3.95 9.83 62.32
CA SER A 690 5.32 10.22 61.95
C SER A 690 5.68 9.92 60.48
N GLN A 691 4.96 9.01 59.82
CA GLN A 691 5.12 8.68 58.41
C GLN A 691 4.20 9.52 57.49
N MET A 692 3.27 10.29 58.07
CA MET A 692 2.39 11.20 57.35
C MET A 692 3.01 12.61 57.30
N ALA A 693 3.23 13.16 56.10
CA ALA A 693 3.74 14.52 55.92
C ALA A 693 2.66 15.41 55.28
N GLY A 694 2.22 16.46 55.99
CA GLY A 694 1.23 17.41 55.48
C GLY A 694 0.77 18.42 56.53
N ALA A 695 0.55 19.65 56.10
CA ALA A 695 -0.04 20.69 56.93
C ALA A 695 -1.56 20.44 57.10
N GLY A 696 -2.10 20.59 58.32
CA GLY A 696 -3.50 20.27 58.62
C GLY A 696 -3.80 18.78 58.85
N VAL A 697 -2.78 17.93 58.95
CA VAL A 697 -2.91 16.53 59.38
C VAL A 697 -2.84 16.47 60.91
N ASN A 698 -3.83 15.84 61.56
CA ASN A 698 -3.78 15.58 62.99
C ASN A 698 -2.75 14.49 63.30
N ARG A 699 -1.90 14.76 64.30
CA ARG A 699 -0.80 13.90 64.76
C ARG A 699 -1.25 12.88 65.81
N VAL A 700 -2.45 13.04 66.36
CA VAL A 700 -3.13 12.05 67.21
C VAL A 700 -3.85 11.06 66.31
N SER A 701 -3.51 9.77 66.40
CA SER A 701 -3.95 8.73 65.45
C SER A 701 -5.47 8.51 65.42
N ASP A 702 -6.09 8.55 66.60
CA ASP A 702 -7.54 8.42 66.79
C ASP A 702 -8.01 9.49 67.80
N PRO A 703 -8.29 10.72 67.33
CA PRO A 703 -8.52 11.88 68.18
C PRO A 703 -9.88 11.90 68.88
N GLY A 704 -10.81 11.05 68.44
CA GLY A 704 -12.13 10.85 69.06
C GLY A 704 -12.18 9.67 70.03
N PHE A 705 -11.08 8.93 70.18
CA PHE A 705 -10.98 7.75 71.04
C PHE A 705 -11.98 6.64 70.66
N GLU A 706 -12.24 6.46 69.37
CA GLU A 706 -13.15 5.45 68.84
C GLU A 706 -12.53 4.03 68.78
N ASP A 707 -11.20 3.93 68.69
CA ASP A 707 -10.46 2.66 68.68
C ASP A 707 -10.06 2.25 70.11
N LEU A 708 -10.91 1.42 70.73
CA LEU A 708 -10.68 0.89 72.08
C LEU A 708 -9.38 0.09 72.18
N ASP A 709 -9.06 -0.72 71.17
CA ASP A 709 -7.93 -1.64 71.23
C ASP A 709 -6.62 -0.86 71.12
N TYR A 710 -6.58 0.14 70.23
CA TYR A 710 -5.46 1.07 70.12
C TYR A 710 -5.18 1.82 71.44
N TRP A 711 -6.20 2.45 72.03
CA TRP A 711 -6.00 3.25 73.25
C TRP A 711 -5.76 2.39 74.51
N THR A 712 -6.21 1.14 74.52
CA THR A 712 -5.82 0.17 75.57
C THR A 712 -4.33 -0.14 75.44
N ALA A 713 -3.83 -0.46 74.24
CA ALA A 713 -2.41 -0.71 73.99
C ALA A 713 -1.52 0.53 74.27
N VAL A 714 -2.00 1.75 74.02
CA VAL A 714 -1.31 2.99 74.46
C VAL A 714 -1.25 3.07 75.99
N GLY A 715 -2.37 2.76 76.66
CA GLY A 715 -2.45 2.71 78.12
C GLY A 715 -1.42 1.76 78.76
N ASP A 716 -1.30 0.55 78.21
CA ASP A 716 -0.38 -0.48 78.69
C ASP A 716 1.09 -0.27 78.23
N GLY A 717 1.35 0.71 77.34
CA GLY A 717 2.69 0.99 76.81
C GLY A 717 3.17 0.01 75.75
N GLU A 718 2.26 -0.70 75.08
CA GLU A 718 2.54 -1.66 74.01
C GLU A 718 2.71 -0.97 72.62
N THR A 719 2.77 0.37 72.59
CA THR A 719 2.96 1.18 71.38
C THR A 719 4.28 1.94 71.42
N ALA A 720 4.54 2.78 70.42
CA ALA A 720 5.68 3.72 70.43
C ALA A 720 5.50 4.90 71.42
N MET A 721 4.44 4.89 72.24
CA MET A 721 4.22 5.85 73.32
C MET A 721 4.51 5.20 74.68
N PRO A 722 5.03 5.94 75.68
CA PRO A 722 5.15 5.43 77.05
C PRO A 722 3.79 5.06 77.64
N ALA A 723 3.77 4.05 78.51
CA ALA A 723 2.57 3.61 79.24
C ALA A 723 1.90 4.78 79.99
N ALA A 724 0.57 4.74 80.07
CA ALA A 724 -0.20 5.74 80.79
C ALA A 724 0.03 5.62 82.31
N VAL A 725 -0.02 6.77 82.98
CA VAL A 725 0.08 6.86 84.45
C VAL A 725 -1.28 7.26 84.98
N GLY A 726 -1.80 6.52 85.97
CA GLY A 726 -3.13 6.74 86.53
C GLY A 726 -4.26 6.05 85.75
N ALA A 727 -5.49 6.16 86.26
CA ALA A 727 -6.63 5.40 85.73
C ALA A 727 -7.28 6.10 84.52
N TRP A 728 -6.82 5.75 83.32
CA TRP A 728 -7.41 6.15 82.05
C TRP A 728 -8.20 5.00 81.43
N ALA A 729 -9.35 5.30 80.83
CA ALA A 729 -10.17 4.32 80.13
C ALA A 729 -10.99 4.98 79.01
N VAL A 730 -11.03 4.38 77.82
CA VAL A 730 -11.96 4.79 76.76
C VAL A 730 -13.36 4.29 77.09
N ARG A 731 -14.35 5.19 77.15
CA ARG A 731 -15.73 4.90 77.53
C ARG A 731 -16.76 5.44 76.54
N THR A 732 -17.89 4.74 76.43
CA THR A 732 -19.06 5.10 75.62
C THR A 732 -20.06 6.01 76.34
N SER A 733 -19.80 6.37 77.60
CA SER A 733 -20.79 7.02 78.46
C SER A 733 -20.99 8.51 78.15
N TYR A 734 -19.99 9.17 77.58
CA TYR A 734 -19.99 10.61 77.32
C TYR A 734 -19.22 11.00 76.05
N PRO A 735 -19.55 10.48 74.86
CA PRO A 735 -18.99 11.01 73.60
C PRO A 735 -19.43 12.46 73.37
N ARG A 736 -18.59 13.25 72.71
CA ARG A 736 -18.94 14.55 72.12
C ARG A 736 -19.39 14.37 70.68
N ARG A 737 -18.65 13.54 69.94
CA ARG A 737 -18.92 13.08 68.58
C ARG A 737 -18.59 11.59 68.53
N GLY A 738 -19.19 10.85 67.60
CA GLY A 738 -19.02 9.40 67.56
C GLY A 738 -19.69 8.66 68.71
N ALA A 739 -19.07 7.57 69.17
CA ALA A 739 -19.59 6.63 70.16
C ALA A 739 -18.73 6.51 71.43
N ARG A 740 -17.53 7.08 71.46
CA ARG A 740 -16.57 6.95 72.57
C ARG A 740 -15.95 8.30 72.98
N SER A 741 -15.12 8.25 74.01
CA SER A 741 -14.42 9.38 74.63
C SER A 741 -13.36 8.83 75.60
N LEU A 742 -12.30 9.59 75.87
CA LEU A 742 -11.30 9.20 76.87
C LEU A 742 -11.70 9.74 78.24
N GLU A 743 -11.89 8.83 79.21
CA GLU A 743 -12.18 9.17 80.61
C GLU A 743 -10.93 8.96 81.48
N CYS A 744 -10.69 9.87 82.44
CA CYS A 744 -9.76 9.67 83.55
C CYS A 744 -10.55 9.65 84.87
N ASP A 745 -10.45 8.54 85.60
CA ASP A 745 -10.90 8.39 86.98
C ASP A 745 -9.80 8.95 87.91
N PRO A 746 -9.97 10.14 88.51
CA PRO A 746 -8.86 10.90 89.06
C PRO A 746 -8.59 10.50 90.52
N THR A 747 -7.76 9.48 90.72
CA THR A 747 -7.13 9.25 92.03
C THR A 747 -6.27 10.46 92.45
N PRO A 748 -6.16 10.79 93.74
CA PRO A 748 -5.28 11.88 94.21
C PRO A 748 -3.84 11.70 93.72
N GLY A 749 -3.30 12.72 93.05
CA GLY A 749 -2.01 12.64 92.36
C GLY A 749 -2.05 13.20 90.93
N SER A 750 -1.04 12.86 90.13
CA SER A 750 -0.95 13.18 88.71
C SER A 750 -1.18 11.93 87.87
N SER A 751 -2.00 12.05 86.83
CA SER A 751 -2.23 11.03 85.81
C SER A 751 -1.84 11.59 84.44
N THR A 752 -1.20 10.78 83.59
CA THR A 752 -0.67 11.16 82.28
C THR A 752 -1.12 10.15 81.22
N MET A 753 -1.58 10.62 80.06
CA MET A 753 -1.85 9.80 78.87
C MET A 753 -1.14 10.42 77.68
N TYR A 754 -0.24 9.68 77.04
CA TYR A 754 0.45 10.15 75.83
C TYR A 754 -0.49 10.12 74.63
N LEU A 755 -0.42 11.15 73.79
CA LEU A 755 -1.29 11.34 72.61
C LEU A 755 -0.55 11.14 71.29
N THR A 756 0.77 11.32 71.30
CA THR A 756 1.66 11.13 70.15
C THR A 756 2.92 10.37 70.58
N PRO A 757 3.62 9.70 69.65
CA PRO A 757 5.04 9.39 69.84
C PRO A 757 5.86 10.69 69.91
N GLU A 758 7.18 10.57 70.09
CA GLU A 758 8.10 11.67 69.82
C GLU A 758 8.12 11.97 68.30
N LEU A 759 7.88 13.23 67.94
CA LEU A 759 7.70 13.72 66.57
C LEU A 759 8.75 14.79 66.25
N PRO A 760 9.28 14.87 65.01
CA PRO A 760 10.18 15.94 64.61
C PRO A 760 9.47 17.31 64.64
N ILE A 761 10.20 18.36 65.02
CA ILE A 761 9.66 19.72 65.03
C ILE A 761 9.25 20.15 63.61
N PRO A 762 8.03 20.70 63.43
CA PRO A 762 7.54 21.08 62.12
C PRO A 762 8.36 22.24 61.54
N ALA A 763 8.47 22.28 60.21
CA ALA A 763 9.23 23.34 59.52
C ALA A 763 8.69 24.76 59.76
N SER A 764 7.41 24.91 60.14
CA SER A 764 6.82 26.18 60.58
C SER A 764 7.28 26.62 61.98
N ARG A 765 8.01 25.77 62.71
CA ARG A 765 8.36 25.88 64.14
C ARG A 765 7.16 26.16 65.03
N ARG A 766 5.96 25.75 64.61
CA ARG A 766 4.70 26.04 65.29
C ARG A 766 3.78 24.83 65.34
N ILE A 767 3.27 24.53 66.52
CA ILE A 767 2.42 23.38 66.83
C ILE A 767 1.08 23.91 67.32
N TYR A 768 0.02 23.63 66.59
CA TYR A 768 -1.36 23.90 67.02
C TYR A 768 -1.86 22.75 67.89
N VAL A 769 -2.50 23.09 69.01
CA VAL A 769 -3.21 22.13 69.87
C VAL A 769 -4.66 22.55 70.05
N SER A 770 -5.56 21.57 70.10
CA SER A 770 -6.97 21.73 70.48
C SER A 770 -7.43 20.47 71.22
N GLY A 771 -8.44 20.59 72.07
CA GLY A 771 -9.12 19.44 72.62
C GLY A 771 -10.35 19.87 73.41
N TRP A 772 -11.39 19.04 73.38
CA TRP A 772 -12.61 19.30 74.10
C TRP A 772 -12.61 18.52 75.41
N GLY A 773 -12.96 19.21 76.50
CA GLY A 773 -13.02 18.64 77.83
C GLY A 773 -14.35 18.91 78.51
N ARG A 774 -14.73 18.03 79.43
CA ARG A 774 -15.83 18.22 80.37
C ARG A 774 -15.58 17.45 81.67
N THR A 775 -16.45 17.66 82.65
CA THR A 775 -16.57 16.77 83.80
C THR A 775 -17.85 15.92 83.75
N ALA A 776 -17.84 14.82 84.51
CA ALA A 776 -19.02 14.01 84.84
C ALA A 776 -18.90 13.46 86.28
N GLY A 777 -19.99 12.91 86.82
CA GLY A 777 -20.05 12.45 88.20
C GLY A 777 -20.71 13.46 89.15
N SER A 778 -20.80 13.13 90.43
CA SER A 778 -21.54 13.92 91.43
C SER A 778 -20.69 14.96 92.18
N GLY A 779 -19.37 14.98 91.96
CA GLY A 779 -18.44 15.95 92.54
C GLY A 779 -17.52 16.56 91.48
N GLY A 780 -17.22 17.85 91.61
CA GLY A 780 -16.13 18.47 90.84
C GLY A 780 -14.80 18.29 91.57
N ILE A 781 -13.70 18.19 90.82
CA ILE A 781 -12.36 18.18 91.43
C ILE A 781 -12.04 19.56 92.00
N THR A 782 -11.68 19.61 93.28
CA THR A 782 -11.40 20.86 94.00
C THR A 782 -10.03 20.84 94.68
N GLY A 783 -9.32 21.97 94.58
CA GLY A 783 -8.00 22.19 95.17
C GLY A 783 -7.14 23.15 94.34
N PRO A 784 -6.14 23.82 94.94
CA PRO A 784 -5.39 24.90 94.29
C PRO A 784 -4.55 24.46 93.08
N ASP A 785 -4.10 23.21 93.05
CA ASP A 785 -3.24 22.66 91.99
C ASP A 785 -3.97 21.76 91.00
N SER A 786 -5.30 21.65 91.08
CA SER A 786 -6.05 20.72 90.24
C SER A 786 -6.11 21.22 88.79
N PHE A 787 -5.97 20.33 87.80
CA PHE A 787 -6.15 20.69 86.38
C PHE A 787 -6.40 19.47 85.49
N LEU A 788 -6.96 19.73 84.31
CA LEU A 788 -6.83 18.91 83.10
C LEU A 788 -6.12 19.76 82.04
N ARG A 789 -5.04 19.27 81.46
CA ARG A 789 -4.21 20.00 80.48
C ARG A 789 -3.73 19.09 79.37
N ILE A 790 -3.66 19.61 78.15
CA ILE A 790 -2.72 19.10 77.15
C ILE A 790 -1.37 19.76 77.38
N TYR A 791 -0.32 18.94 77.37
CA TYR A 791 1.08 19.34 77.41
C TYR A 791 1.74 19.03 76.08
N ILE A 792 2.62 19.92 75.64
CA ILE A 792 3.62 19.68 74.61
C ILE A 792 4.98 19.74 75.32
N GLN A 793 5.63 18.59 75.41
CA GLN A 793 7.05 18.49 75.75
C GLN A 793 7.85 18.72 74.48
N VAL A 794 8.84 19.61 74.53
CA VAL A 794 9.74 19.95 73.43
C VAL A 794 11.15 19.54 73.84
N VAL A 795 11.83 18.77 73.00
CA VAL A 795 13.22 18.33 73.19
C VAL A 795 14.11 19.23 72.34
N HIS A 796 15.20 19.72 72.94
CA HIS A 796 16.20 20.56 72.27
C HIS A 796 17.41 19.75 71.80
N ASP A 797 18.20 20.34 70.90
CA ASP A 797 19.44 19.78 70.35
C ASP A 797 20.51 19.44 71.40
N ASP A 798 20.50 20.12 72.54
CA ASP A 798 21.32 19.82 73.72
C ASP A 798 20.74 18.69 74.63
N GLY A 799 19.59 18.14 74.28
CA GLY A 799 18.87 17.12 75.05
C GLY A 799 18.04 17.65 76.22
N SER A 800 17.99 18.98 76.44
CA SER A 800 17.09 19.58 77.44
C SER A 800 15.63 19.52 77.00
N THR A 801 14.71 19.66 77.95
CA THR A 801 13.26 19.66 77.67
C THR A 801 12.56 20.90 78.20
N THR A 802 11.69 21.49 77.38
CA THR A 802 10.74 22.53 77.79
C THR A 802 9.31 22.03 77.70
N TYR A 803 8.43 22.54 78.57
CA TYR A 803 7.05 22.09 78.69
C TYR A 803 6.10 23.26 78.50
N HIS A 804 5.25 23.14 77.49
CA HIS A 804 4.16 24.08 77.24
C HIS A 804 2.84 23.37 77.53
N SER A 805 1.83 24.08 78.03
CA SER A 805 0.54 23.46 78.32
C SER A 805 -0.64 24.40 78.09
N ARG A 806 -1.80 23.81 77.81
CA ARG A 806 -3.08 24.49 77.70
C ARG A 806 -4.11 23.71 78.51
N GLN A 807 -4.85 24.42 79.37
CA GLN A 807 -5.91 23.83 80.18
C GLN A 807 -7.12 23.50 79.29
N ILE A 808 -7.56 22.26 79.32
CA ILE A 808 -8.74 21.75 78.61
C ILE A 808 -9.83 21.59 79.67
N GLY A 809 -10.90 22.38 79.58
CA GLY A 809 -12.00 22.41 80.55
C GLY A 809 -11.71 23.15 81.87
N GLN A 810 -12.78 23.63 82.52
CA GLN A 810 -12.72 24.29 83.83
C GLN A 810 -12.50 23.33 85.01
N THR A 811 -11.85 23.83 86.06
CA THR A 811 -11.66 23.18 87.35
C THR A 811 -12.89 23.35 88.24
N GLY A 812 -13.98 22.70 87.86
CA GLY A 812 -15.27 22.73 88.56
C GLY A 812 -16.23 21.68 88.02
N ALA A 813 -17.44 21.58 88.61
CA ALA A 813 -18.48 20.63 88.19
C ALA A 813 -19.22 21.11 86.93
N THR A 814 -18.48 21.31 85.84
CA THR A 814 -18.99 21.79 84.56
C THR A 814 -19.29 20.59 83.65
N PHE A 815 -20.58 20.31 83.45
CA PHE A 815 -21.07 19.15 82.69
C PHE A 815 -21.17 19.39 81.17
N SER A 816 -20.89 20.60 80.70
CA SER A 816 -20.82 20.97 79.28
C SER A 816 -19.42 20.75 78.71
N TRP A 817 -19.36 20.49 77.41
CA TRP A 817 -18.13 20.45 76.64
C TRP A 817 -17.55 21.84 76.41
N GLU A 818 -16.27 22.02 76.74
CA GLU A 818 -15.49 23.24 76.52
C GLU A 818 -14.27 22.93 75.64
N ASN A 819 -14.03 23.74 74.60
CA ASN A 819 -12.78 23.64 73.83
C ASN A 819 -11.67 24.40 74.56
N ALA A 820 -10.45 23.89 74.46
CA ALA A 820 -9.28 24.75 74.56
C ALA A 820 -8.38 24.55 73.35
N GLU A 821 -8.12 25.63 72.62
CA GLU A 821 -7.29 25.64 71.42
C GLU A 821 -6.20 26.72 71.49
N GLY A 822 -5.11 26.52 70.75
CA GLY A 822 -4.13 27.57 70.44
C GLY A 822 -2.78 27.03 69.95
N THR A 823 -1.95 27.92 69.40
CA THR A 823 -0.64 27.57 68.85
C THR A 823 0.51 27.84 69.83
N LEU A 824 1.48 26.93 69.85
CA LEU A 824 2.81 27.05 70.42
C LEU A 824 3.81 27.39 69.31
N THR A 825 4.71 28.35 69.55
CA THR A 825 5.93 28.55 68.75
C THR A 825 7.13 27.98 69.52
N VAL A 826 7.95 27.16 68.87
CA VAL A 826 9.15 26.55 69.46
C VAL A 826 10.43 27.27 68.98
N PRO A 827 11.50 27.31 69.79
CA PRO A 827 12.75 27.95 69.39
C PRO A 827 13.54 27.11 68.39
N ASP A 828 14.56 27.72 67.77
CA ASP A 828 15.34 27.09 66.71
C ASP A 828 16.14 25.84 67.14
N THR A 829 16.47 25.75 68.42
CA THR A 829 17.13 24.60 69.05
C THR A 829 16.21 23.39 69.25
N ALA A 830 14.89 23.53 69.07
CA ALA A 830 13.97 22.43 69.23
C ALA A 830 14.11 21.41 68.07
N VAL A 831 14.28 20.13 68.41
CA VAL A 831 14.45 19.01 67.46
C VAL A 831 13.23 18.09 67.42
N HIS A 832 12.63 17.78 68.57
CA HIS A 832 11.43 16.95 68.66
C HIS A 832 10.38 17.53 69.61
N TYR A 833 9.15 17.03 69.52
CA TYR A 833 8.09 17.27 70.49
C TYR A 833 7.22 16.03 70.72
N GLN A 834 6.55 15.98 71.87
CA GLN A 834 5.57 14.96 72.20
C GLN A 834 4.37 15.59 72.91
N ALA A 835 3.15 15.17 72.54
CA ALA A 835 1.93 15.62 73.17
C ALA A 835 1.39 14.58 74.17
N TYR A 836 0.89 15.05 75.31
CA TYR A 836 0.22 14.21 76.30
C TYR A 836 -0.85 14.98 77.07
N LEU A 837 -1.88 14.30 77.53
CA LEU A 837 -2.82 14.81 78.52
C LEU A 837 -2.24 14.59 79.92
N ALA A 838 -2.42 15.57 80.80
CA ALA A 838 -2.14 15.45 82.22
C ALA A 838 -3.33 15.93 83.05
N VAL A 839 -3.75 15.08 83.97
CA VAL A 839 -4.72 15.36 85.02
C VAL A 839 -3.97 15.46 86.34
N ARG A 840 -4.21 16.51 87.11
CA ARG A 840 -3.79 16.58 88.51
C ARG A 840 -5.03 16.71 89.38
N ASN A 841 -5.16 15.81 90.36
CA ASN A 841 -6.19 15.87 91.37
C ASN A 841 -5.58 16.06 92.77
N HIS A 842 -6.05 17.10 93.46
CA HIS A 842 -5.66 17.44 94.82
C HIS A 842 -6.47 16.69 95.91
N SER A 843 -7.69 16.22 95.63
CA SER A 843 -8.57 15.58 96.61
C SER A 843 -9.50 14.51 96.03
N GLY A 844 -9.67 13.40 96.76
CA GLY A 844 -10.50 12.28 96.32
C GLY A 844 -11.97 12.69 96.18
N THR A 845 -12.47 12.72 94.95
CA THR A 845 -13.83 13.13 94.59
C THR A 845 -14.35 12.21 93.49
N ASP A 846 -15.67 12.04 93.42
CA ASP A 846 -16.38 11.15 92.49
C ASP A 846 -16.53 11.74 91.07
N GLY A 847 -15.69 12.73 90.74
CA GLY A 847 -15.70 13.44 89.47
C GLY A 847 -14.77 12.77 88.48
N ARG A 848 -15.14 12.76 87.20
CA ARG A 848 -14.32 12.25 86.09
C ARG A 848 -14.00 13.38 85.13
N TYR A 849 -12.79 13.38 84.59
CA TYR A 849 -12.47 14.18 83.41
C TYR A 849 -12.72 13.35 82.15
N ILE A 850 -13.38 13.95 81.18
CA ILE A 850 -13.60 13.33 79.86
C ILE A 850 -13.01 14.26 78.81
N VAL A 851 -12.26 13.68 77.88
CA VAL A 851 -11.60 14.36 76.76
C VAL A 851 -12.00 13.72 75.45
N ASP A 852 -12.23 14.55 74.44
CA ASP A 852 -12.65 14.14 73.09
C ASP A 852 -12.18 15.18 72.04
N ASP A 853 -12.22 14.82 70.76
CA ASP A 853 -11.85 15.63 69.60
C ASP A 853 -10.46 16.33 69.75
N VAL A 854 -9.42 15.57 70.12
CA VAL A 854 -8.07 16.12 70.39
C VAL A 854 -7.25 16.32 69.11
N ILE A 855 -6.79 17.55 68.87
CA ILE A 855 -5.98 17.91 67.71
C ILE A 855 -4.59 18.33 68.15
N VAL A 856 -3.58 17.73 67.53
CA VAL A 856 -2.18 18.19 67.56
C VAL A 856 -1.73 18.26 66.12
N GLN A 857 -1.32 19.41 65.61
CA GLN A 857 -0.93 19.53 64.20
C GLN A 857 0.09 20.64 63.94
N ASP A 858 0.74 20.58 62.80
CA ASP A 858 1.65 21.61 62.32
C ASP A 858 0.82 22.87 61.99
N ALA A 859 1.11 24.00 62.66
CA ALA A 859 0.35 25.23 62.45
C ALA A 859 0.77 25.95 61.16
N VAL A 860 -0.20 26.62 60.52
CA VAL A 860 -0.06 27.29 59.22
C VAL A 860 -0.51 28.75 59.36
N GLY A 861 0.25 29.70 58.82
CA GLY A 861 -0.07 31.13 58.92
C GLY A 861 0.78 31.88 59.95
N GLN A 862 0.45 33.17 60.18
CA GLN A 862 1.20 34.02 61.11
C GLN A 862 0.46 34.27 62.43
N ASP A 863 -0.86 34.20 62.50
CA ASP A 863 -1.60 34.35 63.76
C ASP A 863 -1.76 33.02 64.52
N THR A 864 -1.83 33.07 65.86
CA THR A 864 -1.77 31.89 66.74
C THR A 864 -3.02 30.99 66.74
N SER A 865 -4.01 31.32 65.90
CA SER A 865 -5.25 30.58 65.68
C SER A 865 -5.53 30.27 64.21
N ASP A 866 -4.67 30.76 63.28
CA ASP A 866 -4.70 30.37 61.87
C ASP A 866 -4.48 28.85 61.77
N ARG A 867 -5.36 28.17 61.03
CA ARG A 867 -5.30 26.71 60.86
C ARG A 867 -6.02 26.26 59.60
N VAL A 868 -5.56 25.14 59.08
CA VAL A 868 -6.33 24.29 58.16
C VAL A 868 -6.84 23.10 58.97
N GLN A 869 -8.11 22.75 58.77
CA GLN A 869 -8.76 21.58 59.34
C GLN A 869 -9.30 20.75 58.18
N ILE A 870 -8.92 19.47 58.14
CA ILE A 870 -9.42 18.50 57.15
C ILE A 870 -10.06 17.37 57.95
N ASP A 871 -11.38 17.23 57.82
CA ASP A 871 -12.15 16.18 58.47
C ASP A 871 -13.28 15.69 57.53
N PRO A 872 -14.05 14.64 57.88
CA PRO A 872 -15.12 14.14 57.01
C PRO A 872 -16.23 15.15 56.68
N SER A 873 -16.31 16.28 57.37
CA SER A 873 -17.20 17.41 57.05
C SER A 873 -16.62 18.42 56.06
N GLY A 874 -15.36 18.26 55.62
CA GLY A 874 -14.72 19.04 54.57
C GLY A 874 -13.37 19.65 54.93
N LEU A 875 -12.85 20.46 54.00
CA LEU A 875 -11.70 21.34 54.20
C LEU A 875 -12.18 22.68 54.77
N ARG A 876 -11.59 23.13 55.87
CA ARG A 876 -11.86 24.44 56.48
C ARG A 876 -10.56 25.19 56.74
N VAL A 877 -10.51 26.46 56.36
CA VAL A 877 -9.40 27.37 56.67
C VAL A 877 -9.94 28.44 57.60
N TYR A 878 -9.31 28.57 58.77
CA TYR A 878 -9.65 29.57 59.77
C TYR A 878 -8.55 30.63 59.85
N SER A 879 -8.93 31.85 60.21
CA SER A 879 -8.01 32.88 60.67
C SER A 879 -8.66 33.63 61.81
N GLY A 880 -7.98 33.68 62.95
CA GLY A 880 -8.64 33.93 64.23
C GLY A 880 -9.62 32.79 64.59
N ALA A 881 -10.68 33.15 65.32
CA ALA A 881 -11.80 32.23 65.61
C ALA A 881 -12.79 32.08 64.43
N ASN A 882 -12.56 32.76 63.30
CA ASN A 882 -13.51 32.85 62.19
C ASN A 882 -13.13 31.89 61.06
N GLU A 883 -14.12 31.13 60.58
CA GLU A 883 -13.99 30.39 59.32
C GLU A 883 -13.82 31.38 58.16
N ARG A 884 -12.83 31.16 57.29
CA ARG A 884 -12.48 32.05 56.17
C ARG A 884 -12.68 31.39 54.82
N ILE A 885 -12.46 30.09 54.73
CA ILE A 885 -12.76 29.25 53.55
C ILE A 885 -13.32 27.92 54.05
N ARG A 886 -14.34 27.39 53.38
CA ARG A 886 -14.89 26.05 53.58
C ARG A 886 -15.10 25.40 52.23
N ILE A 887 -14.76 24.12 52.12
CA ILE A 887 -15.08 23.26 50.97
C ILE A 887 -15.66 21.97 51.54
N ASP A 888 -16.97 21.77 51.37
CA ASP A 888 -17.72 20.65 51.92
C ASP A 888 -18.76 20.12 50.91
N SER A 889 -19.64 19.22 51.35
CA SER A 889 -20.72 18.66 50.52
C SER A 889 -21.76 19.68 50.03
N GLN A 890 -21.82 20.87 50.64
CA GLN A 890 -22.69 21.98 50.24
C GLN A 890 -21.99 22.88 49.21
N GLY A 891 -20.66 22.77 49.06
CA GLY A 891 -19.88 23.42 48.01
C GLY A 891 -18.67 24.20 48.56
N ILE A 892 -18.33 25.32 47.92
CA ILE A 892 -17.23 26.21 48.31
C ILE A 892 -17.82 27.49 48.92
N ALA A 893 -17.36 27.88 50.10
CA ALA A 893 -17.73 29.14 50.73
C ALA A 893 -16.49 29.89 51.23
N ALA A 894 -16.53 31.23 51.22
CA ALA A 894 -15.49 32.06 51.79
C ALA A 894 -16.07 33.30 52.49
N TRP A 895 -15.41 33.74 53.56
CA TRP A 895 -15.86 34.84 54.43
C TRP A 895 -14.81 35.95 54.55
N ASN A 896 -15.30 37.17 54.70
CA ASN A 896 -14.46 38.34 55.01
C ASN A 896 -13.99 38.34 56.49
N GLY A 897 -13.16 39.32 56.86
CA GLY A 897 -12.60 39.42 58.22
C GLY A 897 -13.63 39.60 59.34
N SER A 898 -14.85 40.05 59.02
CA SER A 898 -15.98 40.17 59.95
C SER A 898 -16.88 38.91 60.01
N GLY A 899 -16.54 37.83 59.30
CA GLY A 899 -17.33 36.59 59.30
C GLY A 899 -18.61 36.63 58.45
N GLN A 900 -18.72 37.57 57.51
CA GLN A 900 -19.80 37.58 56.50
C GLN A 900 -19.35 36.81 55.27
N GLN A 901 -20.22 35.94 54.75
CA GLN A 901 -19.96 35.15 53.55
C GLN A 901 -19.91 36.06 52.32
N THR A 902 -18.78 36.04 51.61
CA THR A 902 -18.51 36.85 50.41
C THR A 902 -18.43 36.01 49.14
N VAL A 903 -18.26 34.69 49.27
CA VAL A 903 -18.31 33.73 48.16
C VAL A 903 -19.13 32.53 48.61
N GLU A 904 -19.99 32.05 47.72
CA GLU A 904 -20.65 30.76 47.79
C GLU A 904 -20.68 30.14 46.39
N ILE A 905 -20.30 28.89 46.26
CA ILE A 905 -20.51 28.07 45.06
C ILE A 905 -21.17 26.81 45.54
N SER A 906 -22.49 26.72 45.42
CA SER A 906 -23.26 25.60 45.93
C SER A 906 -22.99 24.33 45.14
N SER A 907 -23.20 23.17 45.77
CA SER A 907 -23.13 21.85 45.09
C SER A 907 -24.19 21.67 43.99
N GLY A 908 -25.20 22.56 43.92
CA GLY A 908 -26.14 22.68 42.80
C GLY A 908 -25.64 23.54 41.62
N GLY A 909 -24.41 24.05 41.67
CA GLY A 909 -23.78 24.81 40.58
C GLY A 909 -24.07 26.32 40.56
N SER A 910 -24.78 26.86 41.55
CA SER A 910 -24.99 28.32 41.67
C SER A 910 -23.79 28.97 42.36
N ALA A 911 -23.22 30.00 41.74
CA ALA A 911 -22.13 30.79 42.31
C ALA A 911 -22.60 32.21 42.66
N THR A 912 -22.52 32.56 43.94
CA THR A 912 -22.90 33.87 44.51
C THR A 912 -21.66 34.56 45.06
N PHE A 913 -21.44 35.80 44.68
CA PHE A 913 -20.40 36.67 45.23
C PHE A 913 -21.06 37.88 45.87
N THR A 914 -20.80 38.13 47.15
CA THR A 914 -21.41 39.21 47.94
C THR A 914 -20.36 40.29 48.22
N GLY A 915 -20.67 41.54 47.86
CA GLY A 915 -19.73 42.68 47.96
C GLY A 915 -19.03 43.04 46.64
N THR A 916 -17.74 43.36 46.71
CA THR A 916 -16.96 43.90 45.58
C THR A 916 -15.96 42.90 45.02
N PHE A 917 -16.14 42.49 43.76
CA PHE A 917 -15.17 41.71 42.97
C PHE A 917 -14.34 42.66 42.10
N ARG A 918 -13.01 42.54 42.04
CA ARG A 918 -12.18 43.41 41.19
C ARG A 918 -10.91 42.75 40.68
N THR A 919 -10.40 43.17 39.53
CA THR A 919 -9.11 42.68 39.00
C THR A 919 -7.94 43.17 39.86
N GLY A 920 -6.93 42.32 40.06
CA GLY A 920 -5.83 42.50 41.03
C GLY A 920 -4.76 43.55 40.72
N TRP A 921 -5.07 44.59 39.94
CA TRP A 921 -4.18 45.71 39.67
C TRP A 921 -4.34 46.82 40.72
N ALA A 922 -3.31 47.66 40.93
CA ALA A 922 -3.35 48.75 41.92
C ALA A 922 -4.50 49.75 41.65
N THR A 923 -4.77 50.03 40.37
CA THR A 923 -6.05 50.52 39.86
C THR A 923 -6.77 49.33 39.22
N PRO A 924 -7.92 48.85 39.76
CA PRO A 924 -8.60 47.70 39.18
C PRO A 924 -9.11 48.06 37.79
N ARG A 925 -8.84 47.25 36.75
CA ARG A 925 -9.34 47.46 35.39
C ARG A 925 -10.82 47.09 35.24
N VAL A 926 -11.32 46.22 36.11
CA VAL A 926 -12.74 45.83 36.22
C VAL A 926 -13.10 45.71 37.70
N GLU A 927 -14.26 46.22 38.11
CA GLU A 927 -14.86 46.09 39.45
C GLU A 927 -16.36 45.79 39.31
N ILE A 928 -16.84 44.68 39.86
CA ILE A 928 -18.27 44.44 40.09
C ILE A 928 -18.54 44.84 41.54
N ARG A 929 -19.45 45.77 41.77
CA ARG A 929 -19.76 46.27 43.12
C ARG A 929 -21.25 46.37 43.35
N GLU A 930 -21.66 45.82 44.49
CA GLU A 930 -22.93 46.11 45.12
C GLU A 930 -22.92 47.57 45.61
N THR A 931 -23.59 48.45 44.87
CA THR A 931 -23.94 49.78 45.40
C THR A 931 -25.25 49.64 46.15
N GLY A 932 -25.32 50.12 47.41
CA GLY A 932 -26.38 49.82 48.38
C GLY A 932 -27.77 50.40 48.09
N LEU A 933 -28.29 50.09 46.91
CA LEU A 933 -29.59 50.40 46.33
C LEU A 933 -30.08 49.18 45.52
N ASP A 934 -29.79 47.98 46.01
CA ASP A 934 -30.18 46.66 45.46
C ASP A 934 -29.77 46.41 44.00
N ASN A 935 -28.71 47.06 43.51
CA ASN A 935 -28.29 46.97 42.11
C ASN A 935 -26.77 46.73 41.97
N PRO A 936 -26.32 45.53 41.53
CA PRO A 936 -24.91 45.24 41.29
C PRO A 936 -24.45 45.82 39.95
N ALA A 937 -23.45 46.70 39.97
CA ALA A 937 -22.93 47.37 38.79
C ALA A 937 -21.51 46.88 38.43
N VAL A 938 -21.23 46.75 37.13
CA VAL A 938 -19.90 46.40 36.60
C VAL A 938 -19.22 47.65 36.03
N TYR A 939 -18.14 48.06 36.69
CA TYR A 939 -17.28 49.17 36.32
C TYR A 939 -16.06 48.67 35.57
N PHE A 940 -15.63 49.40 34.54
CA PHE A 940 -14.37 49.21 33.83
C PHE A 940 -13.54 50.49 33.99
N TYR A 941 -12.24 50.37 34.25
CA TYR A 941 -11.35 51.52 34.49
C TYR A 941 -10.18 51.54 33.51
N PRO A 942 -9.82 52.73 32.97
CA PRO A 942 -8.61 52.93 32.19
C PRO A 942 -7.34 52.94 33.08
N GLU A 943 -6.17 52.80 32.45
CA GLU A 943 -4.87 52.75 33.17
C GLU A 943 -4.46 54.08 33.84
N THR A 944 -4.99 55.21 33.37
CA THR A 944 -4.68 56.55 33.90
C THR A 944 -5.83 57.12 34.73
N ALA A 945 -5.52 57.60 35.94
CA ALA A 945 -6.50 58.18 36.85
C ALA A 945 -6.94 59.59 36.39
N GLY A 946 -8.20 59.72 35.99
CA GLY A 946 -8.81 61.00 35.63
C GLY A 946 -10.10 60.83 34.84
N ASP A 947 -11.22 61.12 35.50
CA ASP A 947 -12.60 61.26 35.00
C ASP A 947 -13.49 60.01 34.96
N TRP A 948 -14.57 60.10 35.76
CA TRP A 948 -15.62 59.09 35.89
C TRP A 948 -16.77 59.41 34.93
N TYR A 949 -17.04 58.52 33.97
CA TYR A 949 -18.25 58.56 33.15
C TYR A 949 -19.03 57.24 33.23
N THR A 950 -20.29 57.36 33.63
CA THR A 950 -21.34 56.32 33.60
C THR A 950 -21.62 55.84 32.17
N ALA A 951 -22.01 54.60 31.86
CA ALA A 951 -22.14 53.34 32.61
C ALA A 951 -22.17 52.18 31.58
N PRO A 952 -22.28 50.91 31.98
CA PRO A 952 -23.59 50.27 31.73
C PRO A 952 -24.07 49.37 32.88
N ASN A 953 -25.28 49.66 33.39
CA ASN A 953 -26.08 48.67 34.11
C ASN A 953 -26.52 47.59 33.10
N ILE A 954 -26.18 46.33 33.35
CA ILE A 954 -26.48 45.22 32.41
C ILE A 954 -27.89 44.65 32.59
N LEU A 955 -28.56 44.88 33.74
CA LEU A 955 -29.91 44.40 34.00
C LEU A 955 -30.78 45.48 34.68
N GLY A 956 -31.54 46.22 33.88
CA GLY A 956 -32.61 47.10 34.35
C GLY A 956 -33.91 46.79 33.61
N TRP A 957 -34.88 46.18 34.30
CA TRP A 957 -36.22 45.95 33.78
C TRP A 957 -37.06 47.23 33.91
N ASP A 958 -37.82 47.60 32.88
CA ASP A 958 -38.87 48.62 32.97
C ASP A 958 -40.18 48.12 32.33
N ASN A 959 -41.33 48.59 32.83
CA ASN A 959 -42.56 47.79 32.86
C ASN A 959 -43.76 48.44 32.13
N GLY A 960 -43.97 48.06 30.86
CA GLY A 960 -45.18 48.34 30.06
C GLY A 960 -44.95 49.32 28.89
N SER A 961 -45.53 49.15 27.68
CA SER A 961 -46.61 48.24 27.27
C SER A 961 -46.53 47.78 25.80
N SER A 962 -47.04 46.56 25.56
CA SER A 962 -47.41 45.91 24.28
C SER A 962 -46.32 45.19 23.44
N THR A 963 -46.59 43.89 23.17
CA THR A 963 -45.85 42.90 22.37
C THR A 963 -44.49 42.39 22.94
N GLN A 964 -44.41 41.06 23.13
CA GLN A 964 -43.31 40.30 23.78
C GLN A 964 -42.25 39.80 22.75
N PRO A 965 -41.10 39.15 23.11
CA PRO A 965 -40.57 38.79 24.44
C PRO A 965 -39.08 39.13 24.73
N SER A 966 -38.71 38.93 26.01
CA SER A 966 -37.44 38.56 26.71
C SER A 966 -36.05 38.47 26.00
N PRO A 967 -34.98 38.36 26.82
CA PRO A 967 -33.96 39.38 27.03
C PRO A 967 -32.93 39.50 25.89
N SER A 968 -32.41 40.72 25.65
CA SER A 968 -31.26 40.94 24.75
C SER A 968 -30.21 41.82 25.41
N LEU A 969 -28.94 41.40 25.35
CA LEU A 969 -27.80 42.23 25.74
C LEU A 969 -27.73 43.47 24.81
N HIS A 970 -27.93 44.67 25.35
CA HIS A 970 -27.73 45.94 24.65
C HIS A 970 -26.44 46.60 25.12
N LEU A 971 -25.48 46.76 24.21
CA LEU A 971 -24.28 47.57 24.44
C LEU A 971 -24.43 48.89 23.66
N ASN A 972 -24.86 49.94 24.35
CA ASN A 972 -24.99 51.29 23.80
C ASN A 972 -23.84 52.19 24.29
N SER A 973 -23.11 52.80 23.37
CA SER A 973 -22.13 53.84 23.71
C SER A 973 -22.82 55.19 23.94
N GLY A 974 -23.09 55.53 25.21
CA GLY A 974 -23.11 56.90 25.73
C GLY A 974 -24.26 57.85 25.34
N VAL A 975 -25.07 58.20 26.36
CA VAL A 975 -25.91 59.41 26.52
C VAL A 975 -27.05 59.65 25.49
N PRO A 976 -28.33 59.68 25.93
CA PRO A 976 -29.44 60.06 25.07
C PRO A 976 -29.49 61.57 24.84
N HIS A 977 -29.24 62.01 23.62
CA HIS A 977 -29.68 63.32 23.12
C HIS A 977 -30.42 63.12 21.80
N ALA A 978 -31.50 63.86 21.58
CA ALA A 978 -32.63 63.45 20.73
C ALA A 978 -32.35 63.18 19.23
N ASP A 979 -31.18 63.52 18.69
CA ASP A 979 -30.93 63.63 17.25
C ASP A 979 -29.67 62.89 16.71
N ALA A 980 -29.03 61.99 17.47
CA ALA A 980 -27.76 61.36 17.05
C ALA A 980 -27.61 59.84 17.30
N ARG A 981 -28.09 59.05 16.33
CA ARG A 981 -27.55 57.76 15.81
C ARG A 981 -26.63 56.92 16.75
N HIS A 982 -27.16 55.83 17.31
CA HIS A 982 -26.38 54.81 18.04
C HIS A 982 -26.27 53.49 17.26
N ASN A 983 -25.06 52.94 17.10
CA ASN A 983 -24.89 51.57 16.59
C ASN A 983 -25.34 50.57 17.67
N GLN A 984 -26.37 49.79 17.39
CA GLN A 984 -26.92 48.80 18.31
C GLN A 984 -26.21 47.46 18.12
N PHE A 985 -25.82 46.82 19.22
CA PHE A 985 -25.33 45.45 19.25
C PHE A 985 -26.36 44.61 20.00
N GLN A 986 -26.91 43.58 19.36
CA GLN A 986 -28.00 42.75 19.89
C GLN A 986 -27.77 41.27 19.62
N LEU A 987 -27.87 40.45 20.66
CA LEU A 987 -27.95 38.99 20.57
C LEU A 987 -29.37 38.54 20.93
N GLN A 988 -30.05 37.85 20.01
CA GLN A 988 -31.40 37.30 20.22
C GLN A 988 -31.37 35.77 20.21
N GLN A 989 -31.34 35.20 21.42
CA GLN A 989 -31.17 33.76 21.62
C GLN A 989 -32.35 32.92 21.09
N ALA A 990 -33.56 33.49 20.99
CA ALA A 990 -34.76 32.80 20.49
C ALA A 990 -34.77 32.52 18.97
N ARG A 991 -33.82 33.07 18.20
CA ARG A 991 -33.66 32.79 16.75
C ARG A 991 -32.22 32.40 16.38
N GLY A 992 -31.33 32.27 17.36
CA GLY A 992 -29.89 32.06 17.12
C GLY A 992 -29.20 33.25 16.44
N GLU A 993 -29.79 34.46 16.49
CA GLU A 993 -29.31 35.60 15.71
C GLU A 993 -28.43 36.58 16.49
N PHE A 994 -27.34 37.03 15.85
CA PHE A 994 -26.38 38.03 16.33
C PHE A 994 -26.44 39.25 15.43
N ARG A 995 -26.67 40.47 15.95
CA ARG A 995 -26.91 41.68 15.15
C ARG A 995 -26.01 42.86 15.54
N ILE A 996 -25.47 43.59 14.56
CA ILE A 996 -24.69 44.84 14.74
C ILE A 996 -25.12 45.91 13.74
N GLY A 997 -25.74 46.99 14.18
CA GLY A 997 -26.14 48.13 13.34
C GLY A 997 -27.14 49.03 14.05
N ASN A 998 -27.45 50.23 13.54
CA ASN A 998 -28.44 51.06 14.25
C ASN A 998 -29.87 50.52 14.02
N GLY A 999 -30.66 50.46 15.10
CA GLY A 999 -31.97 49.80 15.11
C GLY A 999 -33.09 50.55 14.36
N LEU A 1000 -32.79 51.65 13.68
CA LEU A 1000 -33.78 52.41 12.92
C LEU A 1000 -33.95 51.84 11.50
N GLN A 1001 -35.18 51.88 11.02
CA GLN A 1001 -35.54 51.46 9.67
C GLN A 1001 -34.76 52.33 8.64
N GLY A 1002 -34.09 51.70 7.68
CA GLY A 1002 -33.29 52.41 6.67
C GLY A 1002 -31.76 52.49 6.91
N TYR A 1003 -31.23 51.90 7.98
CA TYR A 1003 -29.78 51.93 8.29
C TYR A 1003 -29.09 50.56 8.28
N PRO A 1004 -27.74 50.49 8.13
CA PRO A 1004 -27.01 49.23 7.99
C PRO A 1004 -27.01 48.41 9.29
N VAL A 1005 -27.31 47.12 9.14
CA VAL A 1005 -27.26 46.09 10.20
C VAL A 1005 -26.63 44.81 9.64
N ALA A 1006 -25.52 44.40 10.23
CA ALA A 1006 -24.98 43.05 10.12
C ALA A 1006 -25.83 42.08 10.94
N TYR A 1007 -26.18 40.91 10.44
CA TYR A 1007 -26.77 39.85 11.24
C TYR A 1007 -26.28 38.46 10.84
N ALA A 1008 -25.91 37.65 11.83
CA ALA A 1008 -25.63 36.23 11.67
C ALA A 1008 -26.85 35.41 12.10
N HIS A 1009 -27.16 34.33 11.38
CA HIS A 1009 -28.24 33.40 11.72
C HIS A 1009 -27.70 32.15 12.44
N GLY A 1010 -28.59 31.45 13.14
CA GLY A 1010 -28.24 30.29 13.98
C GLY A 1010 -27.75 29.05 13.22
N ASP A 1011 -27.71 29.08 11.88
CA ASP A 1011 -27.18 28.05 11.00
C ASP A 1011 -25.71 28.28 10.58
N GLY A 1012 -25.11 29.41 10.99
CA GLY A 1012 -23.73 29.78 10.68
C GLY A 1012 -23.56 30.77 9.53
N SER A 1013 -24.65 31.21 8.89
CA SER A 1013 -24.63 32.23 7.84
C SER A 1013 -24.53 33.67 8.41
N TRP A 1014 -23.95 34.59 7.64
CA TRP A 1014 -23.82 36.02 7.97
C TRP A 1014 -24.31 36.90 6.81
N ALA A 1015 -25.07 37.94 7.11
CA ALA A 1015 -25.62 38.91 6.16
C ALA A 1015 -25.38 40.36 6.64
N PHE A 1016 -25.37 41.30 5.68
CA PHE A 1016 -25.30 42.74 5.95
C PHE A 1016 -26.41 43.42 5.15
N GLY A 1017 -27.41 43.97 5.84
CA GLY A 1017 -28.62 44.51 5.22
C GLY A 1017 -29.10 45.79 5.89
N ILE A 1018 -30.34 46.17 5.58
CA ILE A 1018 -31.01 47.33 6.16
C ILE A 1018 -32.30 46.86 6.82
N ASN A 1019 -32.58 47.30 8.05
CA ASN A 1019 -33.70 46.76 8.83
C ASN A 1019 -35.07 47.23 8.30
N GLY A 1020 -35.97 46.29 8.02
CA GLY A 1020 -37.44 46.45 7.98
C GLY A 1020 -38.08 46.94 6.68
N GLY A 1021 -38.79 46.04 5.97
CA GLY A 1021 -39.75 46.39 4.91
C GLY A 1021 -40.02 45.24 3.94
N ASP A 1022 -41.21 44.62 4.02
CA ASP A 1022 -41.59 43.49 3.16
C ASP A 1022 -41.83 43.91 1.70
N ASN A 1023 -40.94 43.51 0.78
CA ASN A 1023 -41.20 42.52 -0.28
C ASN A 1023 -40.16 42.59 -1.42
N SER A 1024 -39.80 41.41 -1.95
CA SER A 1024 -39.11 41.17 -3.23
C SER A 1024 -37.81 41.96 -3.53
N GLY A 1025 -36.66 41.27 -3.50
CA GLY A 1025 -35.52 41.62 -4.36
C GLY A 1025 -34.25 42.20 -3.72
N VAL A 1026 -33.97 42.00 -2.42
CA VAL A 1026 -32.72 42.50 -1.81
C VAL A 1026 -31.55 41.54 -2.00
N ASN A 1027 -30.83 41.68 -3.13
CA ASN A 1027 -29.37 41.60 -3.07
C ASN A 1027 -28.82 43.03 -3.15
N GLY A 1028 -27.61 43.24 -2.61
CA GLY A 1028 -26.79 44.41 -2.94
C GLY A 1028 -26.76 45.52 -1.90
N ALA A 1029 -25.61 45.70 -1.25
CA ALA A 1029 -25.31 46.91 -0.49
C ALA A 1029 -25.05 48.08 -1.45
N VAL A 1030 -25.75 49.21 -1.26
CA VAL A 1030 -25.62 50.39 -2.14
C VAL A 1030 -24.59 51.38 -1.58
N VAL A 1031 -23.57 51.70 -2.37
CA VAL A 1031 -22.67 52.85 -2.16
C VAL A 1031 -22.82 53.82 -3.33
N ARG A 1032 -23.15 55.09 -3.06
CA ARG A 1032 -23.31 56.14 -4.09
C ARG A 1032 -22.12 57.10 -4.12
N GLY A 1033 -21.75 57.52 -5.32
CA GLY A 1033 -20.65 58.45 -5.52
C GLY A 1033 -20.98 59.93 -5.26
N ARG A 1034 -20.00 60.68 -4.75
CA ARG A 1034 -19.85 62.15 -4.85
C ARG A 1034 -20.03 62.61 -6.30
N SER A 1035 -20.60 63.80 -6.45
CA SER A 1035 -20.90 64.46 -7.73
C SER A 1035 -19.68 64.88 -8.56
N ASP A 1036 -18.45 64.67 -8.06
CA ASP A 1036 -17.19 64.91 -8.77
C ASP A 1036 -16.56 63.64 -9.36
N GLY A 1037 -17.21 62.47 -9.20
CA GLY A 1037 -16.87 61.24 -9.92
C GLY A 1037 -15.62 60.50 -9.44
N SER A 1038 -15.04 60.84 -8.27
CA SER A 1038 -13.82 60.17 -7.76
C SER A 1038 -14.08 59.36 -6.48
N TRP A 1039 -13.84 58.03 -6.55
CA TRP A 1039 -13.86 57.13 -5.40
C TRP A 1039 -12.75 56.09 -5.48
N GLY A 1040 -12.10 55.88 -4.34
CA GLY A 1040 -11.27 54.71 -4.09
C GLY A 1040 -11.48 54.27 -2.65
N ILE A 1041 -11.84 53.01 -2.45
CA ILE A 1041 -11.85 52.33 -1.14
C ILE A 1041 -11.10 51.02 -1.34
N GLY A 1042 -10.16 50.74 -0.45
CA GLY A 1042 -9.09 49.78 -0.72
C GLY A 1042 -9.24 48.44 -0.03
N ARG A 1043 -8.56 47.46 -0.65
CA ARG A 1043 -8.20 46.14 -0.13
C ARG A 1043 -9.38 45.20 0.13
N ASP A 1044 -9.50 44.29 -0.84
CA ASP A 1044 -10.00 42.93 -0.68
C ASP A 1044 -11.53 42.78 -0.82
N ILE A 1045 -11.95 42.93 -2.09
CA ILE A 1045 -13.18 42.44 -2.75
C ILE A 1045 -14.42 43.36 -2.68
N VAL A 1046 -15.03 43.57 -3.84
CA VAL A 1046 -16.33 44.23 -4.04
C VAL A 1046 -17.28 43.21 -4.66
N PHE A 1047 -18.45 43.01 -4.04
CA PHE A 1047 -19.55 42.26 -4.63
C PHE A 1047 -20.65 43.23 -5.06
N ILE A 1048 -21.07 43.13 -6.32
CA ILE A 1048 -22.35 43.68 -6.77
C ILE A 1048 -23.23 42.48 -7.09
N ASN A 1049 -24.40 42.47 -6.50
CA ASN A 1049 -25.41 41.44 -6.69
C ASN A 1049 -26.75 42.16 -6.59
N ASP A 1050 -27.61 42.03 -7.58
CA ASP A 1050 -28.99 42.53 -7.55
C ASP A 1050 -29.94 41.33 -7.40
N GLY A 1051 -31.19 41.56 -6.95
CA GLY A 1051 -32.06 40.46 -6.48
C GLY A 1051 -32.37 39.36 -7.49
N ALA A 1052 -32.05 39.57 -8.77
CA ALA A 1052 -32.30 38.67 -9.89
C ALA A 1052 -31.03 37.97 -10.42
N GLY A 1053 -29.83 38.42 -10.02
CA GLY A 1053 -28.53 37.84 -10.42
C GLY A 1053 -27.73 38.67 -11.43
N ASP A 1054 -28.24 39.82 -11.87
CA ASP A 1054 -27.63 40.67 -12.89
C ASP A 1054 -26.90 41.88 -12.26
N GLY A 1055 -26.02 41.59 -11.30
CA GLY A 1055 -25.29 42.60 -10.52
C GLY A 1055 -24.30 43.46 -11.33
N HIS A 1056 -24.81 44.47 -12.04
CA HIS A 1056 -24.01 45.32 -12.94
C HIS A 1056 -23.22 46.42 -12.23
N MET A 1057 -21.93 46.53 -12.56
CA MET A 1057 -21.04 47.62 -12.15
C MET A 1057 -21.06 48.75 -13.18
N TYR A 1058 -21.88 49.76 -12.96
CA TYR A 1058 -21.96 50.93 -13.85
C TYR A 1058 -20.82 51.93 -13.57
N LEU A 1059 -19.88 51.98 -14.50
CA LEU A 1059 -18.89 53.05 -14.59
C LEU A 1059 -19.50 54.21 -15.40
N GLY A 1060 -19.33 55.45 -14.93
CA GLY A 1060 -19.68 56.62 -15.73
C GLY A 1060 -18.88 56.66 -17.04
N ALA A 1061 -19.36 57.39 -18.05
CA ALA A 1061 -18.96 57.26 -19.47
C ALA A 1061 -17.45 57.32 -19.84
N ASN A 1062 -16.55 57.65 -18.89
CA ASN A 1062 -15.08 57.63 -19.07
C ASN A 1062 -14.35 56.94 -17.88
N GLY A 1063 -15.00 56.03 -17.16
CA GLY A 1063 -14.43 55.31 -16.02
C GLY A 1063 -13.82 53.97 -16.42
N ASP A 1064 -12.51 53.80 -16.20
CA ASP A 1064 -11.81 52.52 -16.37
C ASP A 1064 -11.68 51.77 -15.04
N ILE A 1065 -11.77 50.44 -15.07
CA ILE A 1065 -11.29 49.57 -13.99
C ILE A 1065 -9.91 49.03 -14.36
N ASN A 1066 -8.87 49.66 -13.81
CA ASN A 1066 -7.49 49.25 -14.00
C ASN A 1066 -7.03 48.32 -12.87
N LEU A 1067 -6.98 47.01 -13.12
CA LEU A 1067 -6.37 46.02 -12.23
C LEU A 1067 -4.86 45.92 -12.48
N THR A 1068 -4.11 46.95 -12.07
CA THR A 1068 -2.68 47.07 -12.38
C THR A 1068 -1.79 46.29 -11.40
N PRO A 1069 -1.00 45.30 -11.84
CA PRO A 1069 -0.07 44.58 -10.96
C PRO A 1069 1.09 45.50 -10.56
N ASN A 1070 1.17 45.88 -9.29
CA ASN A 1070 2.29 46.68 -8.78
C ASN A 1070 3.13 45.97 -7.70
N LEU A 1071 2.90 44.67 -7.48
CA LEU A 1071 3.77 43.78 -6.70
C LEU A 1071 3.87 42.41 -7.37
N ARG A 1072 5.06 41.80 -7.31
CA ARG A 1072 5.49 40.66 -8.14
C ARG A 1072 4.64 39.39 -7.96
N GLY A 1073 4.21 38.79 -9.07
CA GLY A 1073 4.01 37.34 -9.19
C GLY A 1073 2.70 36.76 -8.62
N ARG A 1074 1.55 37.38 -8.88
CA ARG A 1074 0.23 36.75 -8.66
C ARG A 1074 -0.70 37.06 -9.83
N ASP A 1075 -1.42 36.04 -10.28
CA ASP A 1075 -2.45 36.17 -11.31
C ASP A 1075 -3.69 36.88 -10.76
N TYR A 1076 -4.28 37.79 -11.54
CA TYR A 1076 -5.63 38.30 -11.25
C TYR A 1076 -6.65 37.32 -11.84
N ARG A 1077 -7.51 36.78 -10.97
CA ARG A 1077 -8.63 35.93 -11.36
C ARG A 1077 -9.92 36.76 -11.30
N VAL A 1078 -10.65 36.81 -12.42
CA VAL A 1078 -12.00 37.40 -12.49
C VAL A 1078 -12.97 36.22 -12.69
N ASP A 1079 -13.66 35.85 -11.62
CA ASP A 1079 -14.68 34.79 -11.66
C ASP A 1079 -16.05 35.39 -12.00
N VAL A 1080 -16.62 34.99 -13.14
CA VAL A 1080 -17.96 35.41 -13.58
C VAL A 1080 -18.84 34.16 -13.61
N ASN A 1081 -19.80 34.06 -12.68
CA ASN A 1081 -20.82 33.02 -12.68
C ASN A 1081 -22.03 33.49 -13.51
N GLY A 1082 -21.86 33.55 -14.82
CA GLY A 1082 -22.85 34.09 -15.76
C GLY A 1082 -22.23 34.40 -17.13
N LEU A 1083 -22.97 35.09 -18.00
CA LEU A 1083 -22.47 35.48 -19.32
C LEU A 1083 -21.59 36.74 -19.24
N LEU A 1084 -20.37 36.69 -19.78
CA LEU A 1084 -19.48 37.86 -19.87
C LEU A 1084 -19.62 38.54 -21.24
N HIS A 1085 -20.32 39.67 -21.31
CA HIS A 1085 -20.29 40.56 -22.46
C HIS A 1085 -19.11 41.53 -22.38
N ALA A 1086 -18.20 41.46 -23.37
CA ALA A 1086 -17.06 42.35 -23.52
C ALA A 1086 -16.90 42.78 -24.98
N THR A 1087 -16.69 44.07 -25.23
CA THR A 1087 -16.57 44.66 -26.58
C THR A 1087 -15.35 44.14 -27.35
N SER A 1088 -14.30 43.74 -26.63
CA SER A 1088 -13.20 42.92 -27.14
C SER A 1088 -12.48 42.23 -25.98
N VAL A 1089 -11.90 41.05 -26.24
CA VAL A 1089 -11.06 40.32 -25.27
C VAL A 1089 -9.73 39.98 -25.94
N THR A 1090 -8.66 40.69 -25.54
CA THR A 1090 -7.31 40.50 -26.06
C THR A 1090 -6.51 39.65 -25.07
N SER A 1091 -6.21 38.40 -25.43
CA SER A 1091 -5.37 37.49 -24.64
C SER A 1091 -4.20 36.96 -25.47
N THR A 1092 -3.06 36.72 -24.83
CA THR A 1092 -1.90 36.03 -25.43
C THR A 1092 -2.12 34.53 -25.58
N ILE A 1093 -2.97 33.91 -24.76
CA ILE A 1093 -3.40 32.52 -24.88
C ILE A 1093 -4.88 32.44 -24.50
N LYS A 1094 -5.75 32.01 -25.43
CA LYS A 1094 -7.19 31.83 -25.17
C LYS A 1094 -7.44 30.42 -24.65
N ASN A 1095 -7.39 30.22 -23.33
CA ASN A 1095 -7.67 28.93 -22.70
C ASN A 1095 -8.97 28.97 -21.90
N PHE A 1096 -9.74 27.87 -21.92
CA PHE A 1096 -10.85 27.61 -21.03
C PHE A 1096 -10.48 26.52 -20.01
N ARG A 1097 -11.00 26.66 -18.78
CA ARG A 1097 -10.82 25.72 -17.67
C ARG A 1097 -12.17 25.17 -17.25
N ILE A 1098 -12.30 23.86 -17.20
CA ILE A 1098 -13.53 23.15 -16.83
C ILE A 1098 -13.21 22.09 -15.77
N PRO A 1099 -14.17 21.71 -14.90
CA PRO A 1099 -14.04 20.52 -14.07
C PRO A 1099 -13.68 19.33 -14.95
N HIS A 1100 -12.71 18.52 -14.53
CA HIS A 1100 -12.37 17.30 -15.25
C HIS A 1100 -13.57 16.36 -15.12
N PRO A 1101 -14.30 16.03 -16.22
CA PRO A 1101 -15.64 15.43 -16.16
C PRO A 1101 -15.66 14.06 -15.48
N THR A 1102 -14.48 13.44 -15.36
CA THR A 1102 -14.23 12.12 -14.77
C THR A 1102 -13.27 12.12 -13.55
N LYS A 1103 -12.76 13.28 -13.09
CA LYS A 1103 -11.86 13.37 -11.92
C LYS A 1103 -12.30 14.48 -10.96
N PRO A 1104 -13.16 14.16 -9.97
CA PRO A 1104 -13.65 15.13 -9.00
C PRO A 1104 -12.50 15.87 -8.27
N GLY A 1105 -12.56 17.20 -8.25
CA GLY A 1105 -11.53 18.04 -7.62
C GLY A 1105 -10.31 18.37 -8.50
N MET A 1106 -10.24 17.86 -9.74
CA MET A 1106 -9.29 18.30 -10.76
C MET A 1106 -10.01 19.04 -11.89
N ASP A 1107 -9.27 19.90 -12.60
CA ASP A 1107 -9.76 20.64 -13.76
C ASP A 1107 -8.95 20.30 -15.02
N LEU A 1108 -9.59 20.37 -16.19
CA LEU A 1108 -8.95 20.36 -17.50
C LEU A 1108 -8.77 21.79 -18.01
N LEU A 1109 -7.63 22.06 -18.64
CA LEU A 1109 -7.35 23.32 -19.35
C LEU A 1109 -7.14 23.01 -20.83
N HIS A 1110 -7.90 23.66 -21.70
CA HIS A 1110 -7.79 23.55 -23.16
C HIS A 1110 -7.70 24.93 -23.80
N ALA A 1111 -7.11 25.01 -25.00
CA ALA A 1111 -7.21 26.20 -25.83
C ALA A 1111 -8.60 26.27 -26.51
N SER A 1112 -9.11 27.49 -26.70
CA SER A 1112 -10.39 27.77 -27.36
C SER A 1112 -10.18 27.94 -28.87
N THR A 1113 -10.91 27.16 -29.68
CA THR A 1113 -10.98 27.36 -31.14
C THR A 1113 -12.22 28.17 -31.50
N GLU A 1114 -12.10 29.16 -32.38
CA GLU A 1114 -13.24 29.97 -32.86
C GLU A 1114 -14.05 29.17 -33.89
N SER A 1115 -15.29 28.84 -33.54
CA SER A 1115 -16.15 27.90 -34.26
C SER A 1115 -17.63 28.22 -33.99
N PRO A 1116 -18.55 28.01 -34.95
CA PRO A 1116 -19.99 28.20 -34.73
C PRO A 1116 -20.60 27.14 -33.78
N VAL A 1117 -19.88 26.07 -33.48
CA VAL A 1117 -20.22 25.12 -32.42
C VAL A 1117 -19.13 25.13 -31.35
N SER A 1118 -19.44 24.71 -30.12
CA SER A 1118 -18.46 24.56 -29.03
C SER A 1118 -17.47 23.43 -29.33
N GLY A 1119 -16.51 23.69 -30.22
CA GLY A 1119 -15.62 22.70 -30.79
C GLY A 1119 -14.44 22.32 -29.89
N ILE A 1120 -14.02 21.07 -30.00
CA ILE A 1120 -12.74 20.55 -29.49
C ILE A 1120 -11.97 19.91 -30.65
N GLU A 1121 -10.65 20.08 -30.64
CA GLU A 1121 -9.78 19.66 -31.73
C GLU A 1121 -8.54 18.92 -31.21
N TYR A 1122 -8.15 17.86 -31.93
CA TYR A 1122 -6.99 17.02 -31.59
C TYR A 1122 -6.28 16.62 -32.87
N TRP A 1123 -4.94 16.65 -32.87
CA TRP A 1123 -4.15 16.34 -34.06
C TRP A 1123 -2.90 15.56 -33.71
N GLY A 1124 -2.36 14.88 -34.73
CA GLY A 1124 -1.13 14.10 -34.62
C GLY A 1124 -0.70 13.57 -35.98
N SER A 1125 0.21 12.60 -35.96
CA SER A 1125 0.61 11.85 -37.15
C SER A 1125 0.74 10.38 -36.78
N ALA A 1126 0.33 9.51 -37.69
CA ALA A 1126 0.48 8.07 -37.55
C ALA A 1126 1.01 7.50 -38.87
N THR A 1127 1.41 6.24 -38.85
CA THR A 1127 2.10 5.62 -39.98
C THR A 1127 1.25 4.48 -40.52
N LEU A 1128 1.15 4.49 -41.83
CA LEU A 1128 0.69 3.40 -42.66
C LEU A 1128 1.56 2.17 -42.43
N ASP A 1129 0.93 1.02 -42.21
CA ASP A 1129 1.52 -0.16 -41.61
C ASP A 1129 1.25 -1.39 -42.50
N GLU A 1130 1.45 -2.64 -42.06
CA GLU A 1130 1.87 -3.73 -42.98
C GLU A 1130 0.80 -4.59 -43.68
N ARG A 1131 -0.49 -4.42 -43.39
CA ARG A 1131 -1.53 -4.59 -44.42
C ARG A 1131 -2.42 -3.36 -44.56
N GLY A 1132 -1.85 -2.19 -44.33
CA GLY A 1132 -2.03 -1.36 -43.15
C GLY A 1132 -3.39 -0.73 -42.87
N GLU A 1133 -3.56 0.19 -41.94
CA GLU A 1133 -4.72 1.06 -41.62
C GLU A 1133 -4.49 1.54 -40.16
N ALA A 1134 -4.81 2.77 -39.75
CA ALA A 1134 -4.51 3.20 -38.37
C ALA A 1134 -5.74 3.78 -37.74
N VAL A 1135 -6.20 3.10 -36.70
CA VAL A 1135 -7.08 3.66 -35.68
C VAL A 1135 -6.27 4.66 -34.87
N VAL A 1136 -6.78 5.88 -34.80
CA VAL A 1136 -6.26 7.03 -34.05
C VAL A 1136 -7.19 7.27 -32.86
N GLU A 1137 -6.66 7.20 -31.65
CA GLU A 1137 -7.40 7.40 -30.39
C GLU A 1137 -7.15 8.79 -29.78
N LEU A 1138 -8.17 9.36 -29.14
CA LEU A 1138 -8.18 10.68 -28.50
C LEU A 1138 -8.17 10.55 -26.95
N PRO A 1139 -8.03 11.65 -26.17
CA PRO A 1139 -7.90 11.56 -24.72
C PRO A 1139 -9.09 10.89 -24.04
N ASN A 1140 -8.84 10.16 -22.96
CA ASN A 1140 -9.85 9.37 -22.24
C ASN A 1140 -10.89 10.18 -21.42
N TYR A 1141 -10.88 11.51 -21.51
CA TYR A 1141 -12.01 12.37 -21.11
C TYR A 1141 -12.86 12.85 -22.30
N PHE A 1142 -12.45 12.58 -23.55
CA PHE A 1142 -13.09 13.07 -24.77
C PHE A 1142 -14.55 12.65 -24.88
N GLU A 1143 -14.88 11.37 -24.68
CA GLU A 1143 -16.29 10.91 -24.75
C GLU A 1143 -17.15 11.47 -23.61
N ALA A 1144 -16.58 11.67 -22.42
CA ALA A 1144 -17.25 12.38 -21.32
C ALA A 1144 -17.38 13.91 -21.56
N LEU A 1145 -16.90 14.39 -22.71
CA LEU A 1145 -16.80 15.81 -23.06
C LEU A 1145 -17.44 16.14 -24.42
N ALA A 1146 -17.52 15.22 -25.38
CA ALA A 1146 -17.85 15.46 -26.78
C ALA A 1146 -19.21 14.89 -27.22
N LYS A 1147 -20.06 15.70 -27.87
CA LYS A 1147 -21.31 15.23 -28.50
C LYS A 1147 -21.05 14.15 -29.53
N THR A 1148 -21.93 13.16 -29.60
CA THR A 1148 -21.88 12.04 -30.57
C THR A 1148 -22.08 12.47 -32.02
N ASP A 1149 -22.82 13.55 -32.26
CA ASP A 1149 -23.27 13.93 -33.58
C ASP A 1149 -22.29 14.92 -34.26
N ASN A 1150 -22.19 14.88 -35.60
CA ASN A 1150 -21.33 15.77 -36.43
C ASN A 1150 -19.80 15.73 -36.18
N ARG A 1151 -19.27 14.67 -35.54
CA ARG A 1151 -17.81 14.47 -35.37
C ARG A 1151 -17.11 14.22 -36.72
N THR A 1152 -15.98 14.88 -36.98
CA THR A 1152 -15.26 14.83 -38.28
C THR A 1152 -13.75 14.69 -38.11
N ALA A 1153 -13.11 13.86 -38.95
CA ALA A 1153 -11.65 13.79 -39.09
C ALA A 1153 -11.17 14.30 -40.45
N LEU A 1154 -9.97 14.87 -40.50
CA LEU A 1154 -9.21 15.21 -41.71
C LEU A 1154 -7.83 14.55 -41.67
N VAL A 1155 -7.35 14.11 -42.82
CA VAL A 1155 -6.16 13.27 -42.97
C VAL A 1155 -5.33 13.71 -44.18
N THR A 1156 -4.01 13.74 -44.03
CA THR A 1156 -3.06 14.14 -45.09
C THR A 1156 -2.00 13.05 -45.31
N PRO A 1157 -2.01 12.34 -46.45
CA PRO A 1157 -1.00 11.32 -46.79
C PRO A 1157 0.38 11.91 -47.10
N HIS A 1158 1.45 11.22 -46.70
CA HIS A 1158 2.83 11.48 -47.15
C HIS A 1158 3.29 10.40 -48.14
N GLY A 1159 2.67 10.34 -49.33
CA GLY A 1159 2.93 9.29 -50.32
C GLY A 1159 1.75 9.09 -51.26
N ALA A 1160 1.29 7.84 -51.37
CA ALA A 1160 0.09 7.47 -52.12
C ALA A 1160 -1.21 7.92 -51.41
N PRO A 1161 -2.38 7.85 -52.06
CA PRO A 1161 -3.65 8.21 -51.43
C PRO A 1161 -3.99 7.40 -50.17
N VAL A 1162 -4.85 7.96 -49.32
CA VAL A 1162 -5.38 7.39 -48.06
C VAL A 1162 -6.89 7.68 -47.99
N GLU A 1163 -7.67 6.77 -47.41
CA GLU A 1163 -9.07 7.03 -47.04
C GLU A 1163 -9.23 6.91 -45.52
N TRP A 1164 -10.36 7.31 -44.94
CA TRP A 1164 -10.56 7.22 -43.48
C TRP A 1164 -12.03 7.21 -43.06
N THR A 1165 -12.28 6.70 -41.85
CA THR A 1165 -13.61 6.58 -41.24
C THR A 1165 -13.97 7.80 -40.36
N ALA A 1166 -15.24 7.89 -39.96
CA ALA A 1166 -15.74 8.90 -39.03
C ALA A 1166 -15.33 8.61 -37.58
N VAL A 1167 -15.49 9.60 -36.69
CA VAL A 1167 -15.02 9.53 -35.30
C VAL A 1167 -16.11 9.01 -34.36
N MET A 1168 -15.89 7.84 -33.76
CA MET A 1168 -16.80 7.19 -32.79
C MET A 1168 -15.97 6.58 -31.65
N ASP A 1169 -16.52 6.53 -30.44
CA ASP A 1169 -15.85 6.03 -29.22
C ASP A 1169 -14.42 6.58 -29.00
N GLY A 1170 -14.25 7.88 -29.23
CA GLY A 1170 -12.99 8.59 -29.02
C GLY A 1170 -11.94 8.39 -30.10
N ARG A 1171 -12.29 7.82 -31.28
CA ARG A 1171 -11.30 7.41 -32.28
C ARG A 1171 -11.84 7.32 -33.72
N PHE A 1172 -10.95 7.21 -34.70
CA PHE A 1172 -11.28 6.99 -36.13
C PHE A 1172 -10.11 6.32 -36.87
N THR A 1173 -10.30 5.86 -38.11
CA THR A 1173 -9.41 4.88 -38.76
C THR A 1173 -8.96 5.31 -40.17
N VAL A 1174 -7.70 5.09 -40.58
CA VAL A 1174 -7.13 5.60 -41.87
C VAL A 1174 -6.46 4.53 -42.75
N THR A 1175 -7.03 4.22 -43.92
CA THR A 1175 -6.54 3.32 -45.00
C THR A 1175 -5.61 4.06 -46.01
N GLY A 1176 -5.06 3.43 -47.07
CA GLY A 1176 -3.95 4.02 -47.88
C GLY A 1176 -2.87 3.02 -48.37
N GLN A 1177 -1.56 3.28 -48.29
CA GLN A 1177 -0.50 2.33 -48.72
C GLN A 1177 0.44 1.82 -47.60
N ALA A 1178 0.74 0.53 -47.59
CA ALA A 1178 1.87 -0.11 -46.90
C ALA A 1178 3.02 0.81 -46.43
N GLY A 1179 3.25 0.96 -45.13
CA GLY A 1179 4.48 1.60 -44.61
C GLY A 1179 4.62 3.13 -44.77
N GLN A 1180 3.77 3.81 -45.54
CA GLN A 1180 3.79 5.28 -45.73
C GLN A 1180 3.45 6.05 -44.43
N SER A 1181 3.66 7.38 -44.31
CA SER A 1181 3.17 8.15 -43.14
C SER A 1181 2.00 9.08 -43.49
N PHE A 1182 1.27 9.57 -42.49
CA PHE A 1182 0.23 10.59 -42.66
C PHE A 1182 0.05 11.46 -41.40
N SER A 1183 -0.51 12.65 -41.58
CA SER A 1183 -0.89 13.57 -40.50
C SER A 1183 -2.42 13.68 -40.39
N TRP A 1184 -2.97 13.98 -39.22
CA TRP A 1184 -4.42 14.00 -38.99
C TRP A 1184 -4.89 15.06 -37.99
N LEU A 1185 -6.16 15.47 -38.11
CA LEU A 1185 -6.87 16.41 -37.24
C LEU A 1185 -8.33 15.96 -37.06
N VAL A 1186 -8.80 15.80 -35.83
CA VAL A 1186 -10.22 15.60 -35.48
C VAL A 1186 -10.83 16.90 -34.99
N LYS A 1187 -12.09 17.14 -35.36
CA LYS A 1187 -12.99 18.16 -34.82
C LYS A 1187 -14.29 17.51 -34.33
N ALA A 1188 -14.73 17.86 -33.12
CA ALA A 1188 -16.01 17.43 -32.57
C ALA A 1188 -16.65 18.56 -31.75
N GLU A 1189 -17.97 18.56 -31.58
CA GLU A 1189 -18.65 19.48 -30.67
C GLU A 1189 -18.65 18.95 -29.23
N ARG A 1190 -18.70 19.85 -28.25
CA ARG A 1190 -18.63 19.57 -26.80
C ARG A 1190 -20.03 19.54 -26.16
N HIS A 1191 -20.28 18.58 -25.26
CA HIS A 1191 -21.51 18.52 -24.48
C HIS A 1191 -21.66 19.70 -23.51
N GLY A 1192 -22.91 20.14 -23.31
CA GLY A 1192 -23.28 21.11 -22.27
C GLY A 1192 -22.79 22.53 -22.54
N ALA A 1193 -22.66 22.90 -23.82
CA ALA A 1193 -22.16 24.21 -24.26
C ALA A 1193 -22.76 24.61 -25.61
N ASP A 1194 -24.00 24.20 -25.82
CA ASP A 1194 -24.82 24.41 -26.99
C ASP A 1194 -25.30 25.87 -27.00
N PHE A 1195 -25.23 26.54 -28.15
CA PHE A 1195 -25.66 27.94 -28.28
C PHE A 1195 -26.23 28.22 -29.68
N ASP A 1196 -27.20 29.12 -29.76
CA ASP A 1196 -27.72 29.60 -31.04
C ASP A 1196 -26.62 30.37 -31.78
N ILE A 1197 -26.28 29.90 -32.99
CA ILE A 1197 -25.21 30.45 -33.85
C ILE A 1197 -25.55 31.88 -34.30
N GLU A 1198 -26.82 32.09 -34.63
CA GLU A 1198 -27.38 33.37 -35.06
C GLU A 1198 -28.43 33.82 -34.05
N GLN A 1199 -28.03 34.69 -33.13
CA GLN A 1199 -28.95 35.35 -32.20
C GLN A 1199 -29.30 36.74 -32.75
N GLU A 1200 -30.57 37.14 -32.63
CA GLU A 1200 -30.95 38.52 -32.95
C GLU A 1200 -30.07 39.49 -32.16
N THR A 1201 -29.46 40.45 -32.86
CA THR A 1201 -28.63 41.48 -32.22
C THR A 1201 -29.48 42.21 -31.19
N ARG A 1202 -29.25 41.91 -29.89
CA ARG A 1202 -30.03 42.47 -28.79
C ARG A 1202 -29.73 43.96 -28.66
N THR A 1203 -30.44 44.77 -29.45
CA THR A 1203 -30.36 46.22 -29.43
C THR A 1203 -30.68 46.68 -28.01
N PRO A 1204 -29.80 47.47 -27.36
CA PRO A 1204 -30.11 48.02 -26.05
C PRO A 1204 -31.37 48.87 -26.16
N ASP A 1205 -32.43 48.49 -25.45
CA ASP A 1205 -33.68 49.25 -25.38
C ASP A 1205 -33.38 50.64 -24.78
N PRO A 1206 -33.52 51.74 -25.54
CA PRO A 1206 -33.12 53.07 -25.10
C PRO A 1206 -34.08 53.69 -24.06
N ASP A 1207 -35.29 53.14 -23.86
CA ASP A 1207 -36.34 53.77 -23.05
C ASP A 1207 -36.51 53.17 -21.64
N ARG A 1208 -35.67 52.19 -21.24
CA ARG A 1208 -35.72 51.55 -19.92
C ARG A 1208 -35.12 52.36 -18.74
N ASP A 1209 -34.90 53.66 -18.93
CA ASP A 1209 -34.48 54.61 -17.87
C ASP A 1209 -35.65 55.45 -17.32
N THR A 1210 -36.89 54.92 -17.39
CA THR A 1210 -38.06 55.52 -16.73
C THR A 1210 -38.66 54.55 -15.70
N GLY A 1211 -38.58 54.94 -14.42
CA GLY A 1211 -38.95 54.06 -13.31
C GLY A 1211 -40.45 53.76 -13.25
N GLY A 1212 -40.81 52.47 -13.34
CA GLY A 1212 -42.18 52.02 -13.15
C GLY A 1212 -42.35 50.49 -13.18
N GLY A 1213 -42.62 49.91 -12.01
CA GLY A 1213 -43.33 48.62 -11.83
C GLY A 1213 -42.76 47.35 -12.46
N TRP A 1214 -42.23 46.45 -11.62
CA TRP A 1214 -42.13 45.03 -11.99
C TRP A 1214 -43.54 44.42 -12.05
N GLY A 1215 -43.99 44.06 -13.25
CA GLY A 1215 -45.25 43.36 -13.48
C GLY A 1215 -45.18 41.88 -13.09
N GLN A 1216 -46.31 41.32 -12.68
CA GLN A 1216 -46.43 39.93 -12.22
C GLN A 1216 -46.33 38.89 -13.34
N ASP A 1217 -45.80 37.73 -12.96
CA ASP A 1217 -46.17 36.36 -13.36
C ASP A 1217 -46.39 35.99 -14.83
N ASN A 1218 -45.57 35.03 -15.26
CA ASN A 1218 -45.96 33.80 -15.97
C ASN A 1218 -47.11 33.89 -17.00
N ASN A 1219 -46.76 33.81 -18.28
CA ASN A 1219 -47.31 32.73 -19.11
C ASN A 1219 -46.45 32.41 -20.35
N GLN A 1220 -46.41 31.12 -20.66
CA GLN A 1220 -46.06 30.49 -21.94
C GLN A 1220 -46.87 31.08 -23.13
N PRO A 1221 -46.55 30.83 -24.43
CA PRO A 1221 -46.09 29.51 -24.92
C PRO A 1221 -45.23 29.45 -26.22
N GLN A 1222 -45.05 28.20 -26.70
CA GLN A 1222 -44.76 27.80 -28.10
C GLN A 1222 -43.36 28.16 -28.67
N GLU A 1223 -42.74 27.33 -29.52
CA GLU A 1223 -43.07 25.97 -29.97
C GLU A 1223 -41.81 25.18 -30.39
N SER A 1224 -41.99 23.88 -30.56
CA SER A 1224 -41.01 22.92 -31.08
C SER A 1224 -40.61 23.16 -32.54
N ALA A 1225 -39.31 23.11 -32.82
CA ALA A 1225 -38.67 22.53 -34.03
C ALA A 1225 -37.14 22.67 -33.86
N THR A 1226 -36.29 21.64 -33.96
CA THR A 1226 -36.48 20.21 -34.32
C THR A 1226 -35.60 19.33 -33.44
#